data_AF-A0A9W8ZWP4-F1
#
_entry.id   AF-A0A9W8ZWP4-F1
#
_cell.length_a   1.000
_cell.length_b   1.000
_cell.length_c   1.000
_cell.angle_alpha   90.00
_cell.angle_beta   90.00
_cell.angle_gamma   90.00
#
_symmetry.space_group_name_H-M   'P 1'
#
loop_
_entity.id
_entity.type
_entity.pdbx_description
1 polymer ?
#
loop_
_entity_poly.entity_id
_entity_poly.type
_entity_poly.pdbx_seq_one_letter_code
_entity_poly.pdbx_strand_id
1 'polypeptide(L)'
;MVEPGDDDRKGRQGNYKSKASQSSNGNANRFWFIQICYFFEDTDTHLKKFHGRWLEHGSKTFLQETAHSHSLFLTKDCDDAPASSIFRKCDVKFLQIHELEGEDDKNFQGDTYFCQYTWLDSEDPTFVSLPLQEEVDKDLEFSLDYRRCHSCVLNERQKEQESLRIKGNCISQFGVDYHTHEFVYIRPAESNDELLGIAQIISIPRNSNSAMLKVRMLKHMDTCHTTEESFADELLLEFDGPEVMIPFDRVDGKCFVACFPRQSVDGFAEWIKGKDHFYVVNSKNFKHCAPCMQEHERHLATYKDYLAQEGLLSMLELFSGAGGLGTGIEQSNFAKTVAAVEYDRNAAETYLMNHSDTAVFCKDVVELLRELENGDDIESLNRKPFPKPGDIDIIVGGPPCQAFSGANHNRKQDDIRATLPFTMLSYVERYLPKYFLLENVVGLLRHRLLGILEGRSILGGIQHGVFKLITRILLTLGYQVRVKVLQAANYGAPQSRERVIFWGARQGLKLPEFPIPTHAYAAKEHHLLQHADLKLSRSTRSRDPARPHFFAPFRAVTVNDAIGDLPAFDWINPHELIPATEQDEVRNIPRFPATHGRDLPGFLSGEYAHPPINYFQKFIREGMNEIVEEHVTPMFSPLIVERTINVPMKPGASLQDAPVQLHLEKKKLLPVIYLRLNPNQCFRTALTHCSPAVKNSYLLHYSQKRIITVREFSRCQGFPDWYTFLKAEYFKEDVRRAYKQIGNAVPVPLAFALGQSLSDALVVNWNRSQRELSPDI
;
A
#
# COMPACT_ATOMS: atom_id res chain seq x y z
N MET A 1 17.01 -0.55 -41.34
CA MET A 1 17.40 -0.83 -39.94
C MET A 1 16.51 0.03 -39.08
N VAL A 2 15.86 -0.56 -38.07
CA VAL A 2 15.15 0.23 -37.06
C VAL A 2 16.23 0.79 -36.14
N GLU A 3 16.33 2.12 -36.04
CA GLU A 3 17.31 2.74 -35.15
C GLU A 3 16.84 2.56 -33.69
N PRO A 4 17.76 2.38 -32.72
CA PRO A 4 17.39 2.40 -31.31
C PRO A 4 16.65 3.69 -30.95
N GLY A 5 15.43 3.54 -30.44
CA GLY A 5 14.50 4.65 -30.20
C GLY A 5 13.43 4.85 -31.28
N ASP A 6 13.37 4.02 -32.31
CA ASP A 6 12.20 3.88 -33.21
C ASP A 6 11.38 2.66 -32.80
N ASP A 7 10.81 2.74 -31.60
CA ASP A 7 9.92 1.73 -30.98
C ASP A 7 8.46 2.18 -31.10
N ASP A 8 7.54 1.25 -31.32
CA ASP A 8 6.09 1.50 -31.33
C ASP A 8 5.58 1.99 -29.96
N ARG A 9 6.29 1.69 -28.88
CA ARG A 9 6.07 2.21 -27.52
C ARG A 9 6.69 3.60 -27.38
N LYS A 10 5.84 4.63 -27.48
CA LYS A 10 6.21 6.06 -27.32
C LYS A 10 7.07 6.34 -26.09
N GLY A 11 6.79 5.68 -24.95
CA GLY A 11 7.55 5.80 -23.72
C GLY A 11 9.01 5.40 -23.90
N ARG A 12 9.26 4.15 -24.31
CA ARG A 12 10.63 3.64 -24.58
C ARG A 12 11.34 4.52 -25.59
N GLN A 13 10.69 4.86 -26.71
CA GLN A 13 11.22 5.79 -27.71
C GLN A 13 11.65 7.15 -27.12
N GLY A 14 10.81 7.75 -26.27
CA GLY A 14 11.12 9.01 -25.59
C GLY A 14 12.30 8.88 -24.63
N ASN A 15 12.44 7.75 -23.95
CA ASN A 15 13.58 7.49 -23.07
C ASN A 15 14.88 7.36 -23.84
N TYR A 16 14.89 6.58 -24.94
CA TYR A 16 16.05 6.37 -25.80
C TYR A 16 16.64 7.69 -26.34
N LYS A 17 15.77 8.66 -26.64
CA LYS A 17 16.15 10.00 -27.14
C LYS A 17 16.57 10.98 -26.04
N SER A 18 16.39 10.63 -24.76
CA SER A 18 16.74 11.50 -23.64
C SER A 18 18.26 11.54 -23.39
N LYS A 19 18.77 12.71 -22.97
CA LYS A 19 20.17 12.86 -22.54
C LYS A 19 20.49 11.99 -21.31
N ALA A 20 19.49 11.79 -20.45
CA ALA A 20 19.57 10.99 -19.23
C ALA A 20 19.83 9.50 -19.50
N SER A 21 19.36 8.97 -20.64
CA SER A 21 19.51 7.55 -20.97
C SER A 21 20.82 7.21 -21.68
N GLN A 22 21.70 8.20 -21.88
CA GLN A 22 22.97 8.00 -22.55
C GLN A 22 23.97 7.34 -21.58
N SER A 23 24.40 6.13 -21.92
CA SER A 23 25.44 5.40 -21.19
C SER A 23 26.83 5.91 -21.57
N SER A 24 27.80 5.78 -20.67
CA SER A 24 29.23 5.91 -21.00
C SER A 24 29.69 4.80 -21.96
N ASN A 25 29.06 3.62 -21.90
CA ASN A 25 29.25 2.57 -22.90
C ASN A 25 28.49 2.94 -24.17
N GLY A 26 29.22 3.43 -25.18
CA GLY A 26 28.65 3.94 -26.43
C GLY A 26 27.86 2.91 -27.24
N ASN A 27 28.14 1.61 -27.08
CA ASN A 27 27.37 0.56 -27.75
C ASN A 27 25.91 0.54 -27.29
N ALA A 28 25.67 0.76 -25.98
CA ALA A 28 24.32 0.80 -25.41
C ALA A 28 23.47 1.98 -25.90
N ASN A 29 24.10 2.98 -26.53
CA ASN A 29 23.39 4.10 -27.13
C ASN A 29 23.04 3.87 -28.61
N ARG A 30 23.66 2.87 -29.24
CA ARG A 30 23.63 2.66 -30.71
C ARG A 30 23.04 1.33 -31.13
N PHE A 31 22.96 0.35 -30.23
CA PHE A 31 22.55 -1.01 -30.56
C PHE A 31 21.54 -1.55 -29.56
N TRP A 32 20.69 -2.44 -30.06
CA TRP A 32 19.81 -3.28 -29.26
C TRP A 32 20.55 -4.56 -28.85
N PHE A 33 20.16 -5.15 -27.73
CA PHE A 33 20.74 -6.39 -27.22
C PHE A 33 19.71 -7.51 -27.29
N ILE A 34 20.10 -8.65 -27.85
CA ILE A 34 19.20 -9.80 -28.03
C ILE A 34 19.94 -11.11 -27.75
N GLN A 35 19.31 -11.99 -26.99
CA GLN A 35 19.74 -13.36 -26.81
C GLN A 35 19.09 -14.22 -27.90
N ILE A 36 19.89 -14.67 -28.87
CA ILE A 36 19.41 -15.56 -29.93
C ILE A 36 19.01 -16.91 -29.32
N CYS A 37 17.79 -17.35 -29.60
CA CYS A 37 17.26 -18.65 -29.18
C CYS A 37 17.49 -19.71 -30.26
N TYR A 38 17.14 -19.41 -31.51
CA TYR A 38 17.34 -20.31 -32.65
C TYR A 38 17.36 -19.54 -33.98
N PHE A 39 17.93 -20.17 -35.02
CA PHE A 39 17.89 -19.69 -36.41
C PHE A 39 16.87 -20.47 -37.22
N PHE A 40 16.28 -19.82 -38.22
CA PHE A 40 15.36 -20.47 -39.15
C PHE A 40 15.35 -19.76 -40.51
N GLU A 41 14.80 -20.44 -41.51
CA GLU A 41 14.50 -19.85 -42.82
C GLU A 41 12.98 -19.70 -42.93
N ASP A 42 12.53 -18.49 -43.27
CA ASP A 42 11.12 -18.21 -43.53
C ASP A 42 10.65 -19.02 -44.75
N THR A 43 9.59 -19.81 -44.59
CA THR A 43 9.11 -20.72 -45.64
C THR A 43 8.53 -20.01 -46.84
N ASP A 44 8.02 -18.80 -46.65
CA ASP A 44 7.33 -18.04 -47.70
C ASP A 44 8.31 -17.10 -48.42
N THR A 45 9.21 -16.46 -47.67
CA THR A 45 10.14 -15.46 -48.23
C THR A 45 11.55 -15.98 -48.46
N HIS A 46 11.88 -17.21 -48.02
CA HIS A 46 13.24 -17.77 -48.01
C HIS A 46 14.29 -16.88 -47.31
N LEU A 47 13.84 -16.01 -46.41
CA LEU A 47 14.73 -15.11 -45.68
C LEU A 47 15.29 -15.84 -44.46
N LYS A 48 16.61 -15.82 -44.30
CA LYS A 48 17.28 -16.32 -43.11
C LYS A 48 17.01 -15.37 -41.95
N LYS A 49 16.38 -15.89 -40.90
CA LYS A 49 15.96 -15.17 -39.70
C LYS A 49 16.51 -15.86 -38.45
N PHE A 50 16.42 -15.16 -37.33
CA PHE A 50 16.59 -15.72 -36.01
C PHE A 50 15.46 -15.27 -35.12
N HIS A 51 15.16 -16.07 -34.11
CA HIS A 51 14.28 -15.70 -33.01
C HIS A 51 15.14 -15.39 -31.78
N GLY A 52 14.82 -14.34 -31.04
CA GLY A 52 15.57 -14.02 -29.83
C GLY A 52 14.78 -13.22 -28.80
N ARG A 53 15.32 -13.22 -27.57
CA ARG A 53 14.77 -12.52 -26.40
C ARG A 53 15.49 -11.20 -26.20
N TRP A 54 14.74 -10.13 -26.05
CA TRP A 54 15.32 -8.80 -25.91
C TRP A 54 15.93 -8.59 -24.52
N LEU A 55 17.06 -7.89 -24.48
CA LEU A 55 17.64 -7.35 -23.27
C LEU A 55 17.66 -5.83 -23.36
N GLU A 56 17.29 -5.18 -22.28
CA GLU A 56 17.30 -3.73 -22.15
C GLU A 56 18.55 -3.30 -21.39
N HIS A 57 19.29 -2.33 -21.93
CA HIS A 57 20.42 -1.78 -21.18
C HIS A 57 19.91 -0.96 -19.99
N GLY A 58 20.60 -1.00 -18.85
CA GLY A 58 20.15 -0.34 -17.63
C GLY A 58 19.84 1.16 -17.79
N SER A 59 20.63 1.87 -18.60
CA SER A 59 20.39 3.29 -18.89
C SER A 59 19.11 3.56 -19.70
N LYS A 60 18.53 2.52 -20.33
CA LYS A 60 17.28 2.59 -21.09
C LYS A 60 16.05 2.18 -20.26
N THR A 61 16.27 1.74 -19.02
CA THR A 61 15.22 1.63 -17.99
C THR A 61 14.98 2.97 -17.29
N PHE A 62 14.17 2.98 -16.23
CA PHE A 62 14.00 4.18 -15.38
C PHE A 62 15.25 4.55 -14.55
N LEU A 63 16.26 3.67 -14.46
CA LEU A 63 17.52 3.93 -13.75
C LEU A 63 18.36 5.01 -14.44
N GLN A 64 18.32 5.06 -15.79
CA GLN A 64 18.99 6.10 -16.59
C GLN A 64 20.45 6.31 -16.17
N GLU A 65 20.83 7.51 -15.73
CA GLU A 65 22.21 7.89 -15.38
C GLU A 65 22.77 7.11 -14.18
N THR A 66 21.90 6.47 -13.40
CA THR A 66 22.29 5.70 -12.20
C THR A 66 22.59 4.23 -12.50
N ALA A 67 22.26 3.75 -13.71
CA ALA A 67 22.52 2.38 -14.10
C ALA A 67 24.02 2.10 -14.27
N HIS A 68 24.43 0.85 -14.03
CA HIS A 68 25.77 0.39 -14.37
C HIS A 68 25.95 0.40 -15.90
N SER A 69 27.10 0.87 -16.39
CA SER A 69 27.36 1.00 -17.83
C SER A 69 27.49 -0.31 -18.62
N HIS A 70 27.44 -1.46 -17.93
CA HIS A 70 27.52 -2.82 -18.49
C HIS A 70 26.31 -3.69 -18.10
N SER A 71 25.34 -3.12 -17.40
CA SER A 71 24.13 -3.85 -16.99
C SER A 71 23.14 -4.00 -18.14
N LEU A 72 22.75 -5.24 -18.39
CA LEU A 72 21.61 -5.61 -19.21
C LEU A 72 20.54 -6.23 -18.32
N PHE A 73 19.28 -6.03 -18.70
CA PHE A 73 18.12 -6.60 -18.03
C PHE A 73 17.33 -7.43 -19.02
N LEU A 74 17.01 -8.66 -18.66
CA LEU A 74 16.18 -9.52 -19.50
C LEU A 74 14.75 -8.95 -19.54
N THR A 75 14.12 -8.92 -20.70
CA THR A 75 12.71 -8.54 -20.81
C THR A 75 11.84 -9.76 -21.09
N LYS A 76 10.51 -9.59 -21.01
CA LYS A 76 9.54 -10.60 -21.43
C LYS A 76 9.32 -10.63 -22.95
N ASP A 77 9.91 -9.67 -23.67
CA ASP A 77 9.69 -9.50 -25.09
C ASP A 77 10.64 -10.42 -25.89
N CYS A 78 10.14 -10.98 -26.98
CA CYS A 78 10.92 -11.76 -27.94
C CYS A 78 10.38 -11.51 -29.35
N ASP A 79 11.23 -11.62 -30.36
CA ASP A 79 10.83 -11.32 -31.74
C ASP A 79 11.67 -12.09 -32.77
N ASP A 80 11.14 -12.17 -33.99
CA ASP A 80 11.82 -12.71 -35.17
C ASP A 80 12.49 -11.57 -35.95
N ALA A 81 13.79 -11.69 -36.22
CA ALA A 81 14.54 -10.69 -36.96
C ALA A 81 15.37 -11.31 -38.09
N PRO A 82 15.62 -10.60 -39.21
CA PRO A 82 16.52 -11.07 -40.25
C PRO A 82 17.92 -11.30 -39.71
N ALA A 83 18.58 -12.39 -40.08
CA ALA A 83 19.96 -12.67 -39.66
C ALA A 83 20.95 -11.58 -40.12
N SER A 84 20.64 -10.87 -41.20
CA SER A 84 21.39 -9.71 -41.69
C SER A 84 21.34 -8.49 -40.77
N SER A 85 20.44 -8.47 -39.78
CA SER A 85 20.38 -7.40 -38.76
C SER A 85 21.41 -7.58 -37.63
N ILE A 86 22.05 -8.75 -37.54
CA ILE A 86 23.08 -9.01 -36.53
C ILE A 86 24.31 -8.16 -36.85
N PHE A 87 24.60 -7.21 -35.97
CA PHE A 87 25.75 -6.33 -36.12
C PHE A 87 27.05 -6.94 -35.58
N ARG A 88 27.04 -7.41 -34.33
CA ARG A 88 28.19 -8.04 -33.68
C ARG A 88 27.76 -9.01 -32.59
N LYS A 89 28.65 -9.92 -32.22
CA LYS A 89 28.53 -10.73 -31.00
C LYS A 89 29.02 -9.91 -29.79
N CYS A 90 28.37 -10.08 -28.66
CA CYS A 90 28.82 -9.60 -27.35
C CYS A 90 28.72 -10.75 -26.34
N ASP A 91 29.48 -10.64 -25.24
CA ASP A 91 29.50 -11.65 -24.18
C ASP A 91 28.67 -11.15 -22.99
N VAL A 92 27.60 -11.86 -22.65
CA VAL A 92 26.70 -11.51 -21.54
C VAL A 92 26.80 -12.58 -20.46
N LYS A 93 27.25 -12.19 -19.27
CA LYS A 93 27.28 -13.07 -18.09
C LYS A 93 25.96 -12.98 -17.32
N PHE A 94 25.25 -14.09 -17.17
CA PHE A 94 24.10 -14.16 -16.28
C PHE A 94 24.58 -14.42 -14.85
N LEU A 95 24.45 -13.41 -13.98
CA LEU A 95 24.92 -13.49 -12.59
C LEU A 95 24.02 -14.41 -11.78
N GLN A 96 24.63 -15.25 -10.95
CA GLN A 96 23.92 -16.11 -10.01
C GLN A 96 23.47 -15.33 -8.77
N ILE A 97 22.55 -15.88 -7.97
CA ILE A 97 21.92 -15.22 -6.80
C ILE A 97 22.92 -14.64 -5.77
N HIS A 98 24.12 -15.24 -5.67
CA HIS A 98 25.16 -14.84 -4.73
C HIS A 98 26.31 -14.08 -5.40
N GLU A 99 26.24 -13.89 -6.71
CA GLU A 99 27.26 -13.19 -7.48
C GLU A 99 26.92 -11.70 -7.55
N LEU A 100 27.81 -10.87 -7.02
CA LEU A 100 27.66 -9.42 -7.06
C LEU A 100 28.13 -8.87 -8.41
N GLU A 101 27.51 -7.77 -8.83
CA GLU A 101 28.04 -6.95 -9.91
C GLU A 101 29.43 -6.39 -9.54
N GLY A 102 30.30 -6.27 -10.54
CA GLY A 102 31.62 -5.66 -10.37
C GLY A 102 31.57 -4.13 -10.24
N GLU A 103 32.73 -3.52 -10.04
CA GLU A 103 32.84 -2.06 -10.10
C GLU A 103 32.58 -1.52 -11.52
N ASP A 104 31.91 -0.37 -11.60
CA ASP A 104 31.57 0.26 -12.87
C ASP A 104 32.77 1.06 -13.44
N ASP A 105 33.61 0.41 -14.24
CA ASP A 105 34.63 1.10 -15.02
C ASP A 105 33.99 1.85 -16.19
N LYS A 106 33.61 3.11 -15.93
CA LYS A 106 32.98 3.99 -16.92
C LYS A 106 33.87 4.33 -18.12
N ASN A 107 35.17 4.07 -18.04
CA ASN A 107 36.12 4.30 -19.14
C ASN A 107 36.30 3.06 -20.01
N PHE A 108 35.88 1.89 -19.54
CA PHE A 108 35.99 0.64 -20.27
C PHE A 108 34.90 0.53 -21.35
N GLN A 109 35.31 0.70 -22.61
CA GLN A 109 34.50 0.38 -23.79
C GLN A 109 34.78 -1.07 -24.19
N GLY A 110 33.88 -1.97 -23.80
CA GLY A 110 33.97 -3.40 -24.12
C GLY A 110 32.64 -3.95 -24.63
N ASP A 111 32.71 -5.14 -25.25
CA ASP A 111 31.56 -5.93 -25.68
C ASP A 111 31.16 -6.98 -24.62
N THR A 112 31.56 -6.78 -23.35
CA THR A 112 31.22 -7.63 -22.21
C THR A 112 30.13 -6.96 -21.38
N TYR A 113 29.12 -7.72 -20.98
CA TYR A 113 27.98 -7.25 -20.21
C TYR A 113 27.60 -8.27 -19.15
N PHE A 114 26.73 -7.88 -18.22
CA PHE A 114 26.12 -8.81 -17.29
C PHE A 114 24.61 -8.61 -17.20
N CYS A 115 23.90 -9.65 -16.80
CA CYS A 115 22.47 -9.63 -16.56
C CYS A 115 22.15 -10.36 -15.26
N GLN A 116 21.44 -9.69 -14.35
CA GLN A 116 21.12 -10.24 -13.02
C GLN A 116 19.62 -10.27 -12.74
N TYR A 117 18.84 -9.48 -13.47
CA TYR A 117 17.41 -9.31 -13.23
C TYR A 117 16.62 -9.31 -14.52
N THR A 118 15.36 -9.72 -14.41
CA THR A 118 14.34 -9.41 -15.41
C THR A 118 13.72 -8.05 -15.09
N TRP A 119 13.72 -7.15 -16.06
CA TRP A 119 12.98 -5.91 -15.99
C TRP A 119 11.57 -6.13 -16.54
N LEU A 120 10.57 -5.87 -15.70
CA LEU A 120 9.17 -5.92 -16.12
C LEU A 120 8.77 -4.51 -16.54
N ASP A 121 8.73 -4.28 -17.86
CA ASP A 121 8.18 -3.07 -18.46
C ASP A 121 6.65 -3.06 -18.39
N SER A 122 6.14 -3.12 -17.15
CA SER A 122 4.76 -2.89 -16.77
C SER A 122 4.58 -1.44 -16.29
N GLU A 123 3.34 -1.00 -16.07
CA GLU A 123 3.07 0.34 -15.50
C GLU A 123 3.82 0.56 -14.17
N ASP A 124 4.08 -0.49 -13.38
CA ASP A 124 4.82 -0.38 -12.12
C ASP A 124 6.33 -0.67 -12.27
N PRO A 125 7.24 0.20 -11.78
CA PRO A 125 8.67 -0.03 -11.78
C PRO A 125 9.05 -1.28 -10.98
N THR A 126 9.48 -2.32 -11.70
CA THR A 126 9.71 -3.66 -11.14
C THR A 126 10.94 -4.34 -11.75
N PHE A 127 11.81 -4.84 -10.88
CA PHE A 127 12.91 -5.74 -11.20
C PHE A 127 12.76 -7.02 -10.37
N VAL A 128 12.77 -8.17 -11.03
CA VAL A 128 12.63 -9.49 -10.39
C VAL A 128 13.82 -10.38 -10.73
N SER A 129 14.04 -11.43 -9.93
CA SER A 129 15.10 -12.40 -10.19
C SER A 129 14.91 -13.02 -11.58
N LEU A 130 16.02 -13.40 -12.21
CA LEU A 130 15.97 -14.25 -13.38
C LEU A 130 15.22 -15.56 -13.05
N PRO A 131 14.44 -16.11 -14.00
CA PRO A 131 13.77 -17.39 -13.78
C PRO A 131 14.81 -18.49 -13.53
N LEU A 132 14.49 -19.42 -12.63
CA LEU A 132 15.39 -20.55 -12.35
C LEU A 132 15.47 -21.45 -13.58
N GLN A 133 16.64 -22.05 -13.85
CA GLN A 133 16.82 -22.90 -15.02
C GLN A 133 15.81 -24.06 -15.05
N GLU A 134 15.52 -24.66 -13.90
CA GLU A 134 14.51 -25.72 -13.79
C GLU A 134 13.08 -25.24 -14.12
N GLU A 135 12.73 -24.00 -13.76
CA GLU A 135 11.44 -23.39 -14.13
C GLU A 135 11.38 -23.18 -15.65
N VAL A 136 12.47 -22.69 -16.23
CA VAL A 136 12.60 -22.51 -17.68
C VAL A 136 12.49 -23.84 -18.42
N ASP A 137 13.18 -24.88 -17.95
CA ASP A 137 13.18 -26.20 -18.57
C ASP A 137 11.79 -26.83 -18.52
N LYS A 138 11.14 -26.79 -17.35
CA LYS A 138 9.73 -27.22 -17.17
C LYS A 138 8.78 -26.45 -18.09
N ASP A 139 8.96 -25.15 -18.24
CA ASP A 139 8.13 -24.35 -19.13
C ASP A 139 8.30 -24.77 -20.60
N LEU A 140 9.55 -25.03 -21.00
CA LEU A 140 9.90 -25.43 -22.35
C LEU A 140 9.49 -26.87 -22.69
N GLU A 141 9.29 -27.76 -21.72
CA GLU A 141 8.74 -29.11 -21.95
C GLU A 141 7.33 -29.08 -22.57
N PHE A 142 6.55 -28.03 -22.31
CA PHE A 142 5.23 -27.85 -22.92
C PHE A 142 5.30 -27.33 -24.37
N SER A 143 6.48 -26.96 -24.85
CA SER A 143 6.71 -26.59 -26.25
C SER A 143 6.91 -27.85 -27.09
N LEU A 144 5.96 -28.12 -28.00
CA LEU A 144 6.00 -29.30 -28.88
C LEU A 144 7.04 -29.20 -30.01
N ASP A 145 7.76 -28.08 -30.12
CA ASP A 145 8.69 -27.80 -31.21
C ASP A 145 10.15 -27.66 -30.76
N TYR A 146 11.07 -27.91 -31.69
CA TYR A 146 12.51 -27.63 -31.56
C TYR A 146 12.84 -26.13 -31.42
N ARG A 147 11.81 -25.26 -31.47
CA ARG A 147 11.88 -23.80 -31.38
C ARG A 147 11.65 -23.33 -29.93
N ARG A 148 12.64 -23.56 -29.08
CA ARG A 148 12.57 -23.28 -27.64
C ARG A 148 12.84 -21.80 -27.32
N CYS A 149 11.81 -21.06 -26.94
CA CYS A 149 11.93 -19.71 -26.39
C CYS A 149 11.05 -19.55 -25.14
N HIS A 150 11.68 -19.26 -23.99
CA HIS A 150 10.95 -19.10 -22.73
C HIS A 150 9.94 -17.95 -22.78
N SER A 151 10.31 -16.81 -23.38
CA SER A 151 9.41 -15.67 -23.54
C SER A 151 8.18 -16.01 -24.40
N CYS A 152 8.32 -16.81 -25.46
CA CYS A 152 7.18 -17.29 -26.26
C CYS A 152 6.20 -18.10 -25.41
N VAL A 153 6.71 -19.09 -24.66
CA VAL A 153 5.88 -19.93 -23.79
C VAL A 153 5.14 -19.10 -22.75
N LEU A 154 5.81 -18.13 -22.11
CA LEU A 154 5.18 -17.24 -21.15
C LEU A 154 4.09 -16.37 -21.80
N ASN A 155 4.36 -15.82 -22.99
CA ASN A 155 3.39 -15.00 -23.72
C ASN A 155 2.19 -15.82 -24.22
N GLU A 156 2.40 -17.06 -24.65
CA GLU A 156 1.32 -18.00 -24.99
C GLU A 156 0.49 -18.33 -23.77
N ARG A 157 1.10 -18.74 -22.66
CA ARG A 157 0.40 -19.00 -21.39
C ARG A 157 -0.39 -17.80 -20.90
N GLN A 158 0.17 -16.59 -21.02
CA GLN A 158 -0.54 -15.37 -20.66
C GLN A 158 -1.77 -15.17 -21.55
N LYS A 159 -1.63 -15.27 -22.88
CA LYS A 159 -2.77 -15.19 -23.82
C LYS A 159 -3.81 -16.27 -23.55
N GLU A 160 -3.36 -17.48 -23.22
CA GLU A 160 -4.22 -18.59 -22.82
C GLU A 160 -4.99 -18.29 -21.54
N GLN A 161 -4.33 -17.72 -20.53
CA GLN A 161 -4.97 -17.31 -19.28
C GLN A 161 -5.97 -16.18 -19.52
N GLU A 162 -5.64 -15.18 -20.34
CA GLU A 162 -6.53 -14.06 -20.70
C GLU A 162 -7.74 -14.50 -21.53
N SER A 163 -7.61 -15.60 -22.28
CA SER A 163 -8.68 -16.14 -23.12
C SER A 163 -9.84 -16.70 -22.29
N LEU A 164 -11.07 -16.41 -22.73
CA LEU A 164 -12.27 -16.99 -22.13
C LEU A 164 -12.42 -18.45 -22.56
N ARG A 165 -12.44 -19.36 -21.58
CA ARG A 165 -12.62 -20.81 -21.81
C ARG A 165 -13.85 -21.31 -21.06
N ILE A 166 -14.62 -22.19 -21.69
CA ILE A 166 -15.78 -22.84 -21.06
C ILE A 166 -15.62 -24.35 -21.21
N LYS A 167 -15.64 -25.07 -20.09
CA LYS A 167 -15.55 -26.54 -20.05
C LYS A 167 -16.56 -27.09 -19.04
N GLY A 168 -17.64 -27.69 -19.54
CA GLY A 168 -18.70 -28.23 -18.68
C GLY A 168 -19.36 -27.14 -17.84
N ASN A 169 -19.28 -27.26 -16.52
CA ASN A 169 -19.82 -26.29 -15.56
C ASN A 169 -18.74 -25.33 -15.02
N CYS A 170 -17.66 -25.12 -15.77
CA CYS A 170 -16.58 -24.19 -15.46
C CYS A 170 -16.40 -23.18 -16.59
N ILE A 171 -16.26 -21.91 -16.23
CA ILE A 171 -15.84 -20.82 -17.10
C ILE A 171 -14.56 -20.23 -16.52
N SER A 172 -13.56 -19.99 -17.36
CA SER A 172 -12.22 -19.58 -16.93
C SER A 172 -11.75 -18.35 -17.69
N GLN A 173 -11.19 -17.38 -16.98
CA GLN A 173 -10.51 -16.22 -17.56
C GLN A 173 -9.53 -15.60 -16.56
N PHE A 174 -8.47 -15.00 -17.07
CA PHE A 174 -7.34 -14.43 -16.31
C PHE A 174 -6.76 -15.41 -15.28
N GLY A 175 -6.71 -16.70 -15.67
CA GLY A 175 -6.22 -17.78 -14.82
C GLY A 175 -7.12 -18.16 -13.63
N VAL A 176 -8.38 -17.71 -13.61
CA VAL A 176 -9.36 -18.05 -12.56
C VAL A 176 -10.47 -18.89 -13.14
N ASP A 177 -10.72 -20.03 -12.51
CA ASP A 177 -11.81 -20.94 -12.83
C ASP A 177 -13.04 -20.63 -12.00
N TYR A 178 -14.20 -20.42 -12.61
CA TYR A 178 -15.47 -20.14 -11.94
C TYR A 178 -16.47 -21.25 -12.21
N HIS A 179 -17.06 -21.80 -11.15
CA HIS A 179 -18.00 -22.90 -11.19
C HIS A 179 -19.41 -22.48 -10.79
N THR A 180 -20.38 -23.27 -11.22
CA THR A 180 -21.76 -23.15 -10.71
C THR A 180 -21.79 -23.27 -9.18
N HIS A 181 -22.59 -22.42 -8.54
CA HIS A 181 -22.73 -22.25 -7.10
C HIS A 181 -21.55 -21.58 -6.38
N GLU A 182 -20.50 -21.14 -7.08
CA GLU A 182 -19.54 -20.19 -6.50
C GLU A 182 -20.12 -18.78 -6.42
N PHE A 183 -19.53 -17.96 -5.54
CA PHE A 183 -19.88 -16.57 -5.36
C PHE A 183 -18.81 -15.68 -5.99
N VAL A 184 -19.26 -14.62 -6.64
CA VAL A 184 -18.41 -13.75 -7.45
C VAL A 184 -18.77 -12.29 -7.21
N TYR A 185 -17.77 -11.44 -7.40
CA TYR A 185 -17.99 -10.01 -7.49
C TYR A 185 -18.46 -9.62 -8.88
N ILE A 186 -19.43 -8.71 -8.94
CA ILE A 186 -20.05 -8.22 -10.16
C ILE A 186 -19.86 -6.70 -10.23
N ARG A 187 -19.22 -6.23 -11.30
CA ARG A 187 -19.09 -4.79 -11.58
C ARG A 187 -20.46 -4.18 -11.83
N PRO A 188 -20.77 -2.99 -11.30
CA PRO A 188 -22.06 -2.34 -11.51
C PRO A 188 -22.28 -2.00 -12.99
N ALA A 189 -23.55 -1.94 -13.41
CA ALA A 189 -23.90 -1.64 -14.81
C ALA A 189 -23.82 -0.14 -15.12
N GLU A 190 -24.00 0.72 -14.11
CA GLU A 190 -23.96 2.17 -14.21
C GLU A 190 -22.65 2.73 -13.64
N SER A 191 -22.11 3.77 -14.27
CA SER A 191 -20.73 4.26 -14.02
C SER A 191 -20.50 5.00 -12.70
N ASN A 192 -21.54 5.26 -11.92
CA ASN A 192 -21.45 6.09 -10.72
C ASN A 192 -21.31 5.29 -9.42
N ASP A 193 -21.53 3.98 -9.46
CA ASP A 193 -21.36 3.13 -8.28
C ASP A 193 -19.94 2.56 -8.27
N GLU A 194 -19.18 2.83 -7.22
CA GLU A 194 -17.83 2.30 -7.04
C GLU A 194 -17.83 0.96 -6.28
N LEU A 195 -19.01 0.46 -5.88
CA LEU A 195 -19.15 -0.78 -5.10
C LEU A 195 -19.36 -2.00 -6.02
N LEU A 196 -18.69 -3.10 -5.70
CA LEU A 196 -18.93 -4.39 -6.34
C LEU A 196 -20.21 -5.02 -5.79
N GLY A 197 -21.09 -5.46 -6.69
CA GLY A 197 -22.18 -6.37 -6.30
C GLY A 197 -21.65 -7.76 -6.01
N ILE A 198 -22.40 -8.56 -5.25
CA ILE A 198 -22.10 -9.97 -5.01
C ILE A 198 -23.19 -10.82 -5.67
N ALA A 199 -22.80 -11.90 -6.33
CA ALA A 199 -23.75 -12.82 -6.94
C ALA A 199 -23.29 -14.27 -6.82
N GLN A 200 -24.26 -15.19 -6.79
CA GLN A 200 -24.02 -16.61 -6.93
C GLN A 200 -24.20 -17.04 -8.39
N ILE A 201 -23.26 -17.80 -8.93
CA ILE A 201 -23.40 -18.40 -10.27
C ILE A 201 -24.46 -19.52 -10.21
N ILE A 202 -25.51 -19.40 -11.01
CA ILE A 202 -26.58 -20.42 -11.10
C ILE A 202 -26.34 -21.36 -12.28
N SER A 203 -25.97 -20.81 -13.44
CA SER A 203 -25.62 -21.61 -14.61
C SER A 203 -24.65 -20.91 -15.53
N ILE A 204 -23.73 -21.69 -16.10
CA ILE A 204 -22.74 -21.27 -17.09
C ILE A 204 -23.22 -21.73 -18.48
N PRO A 205 -23.10 -20.91 -19.53
CA PRO A 205 -23.54 -21.26 -20.88
C PRO A 205 -22.69 -22.40 -21.46
N ARG A 206 -23.24 -23.17 -22.40
CA ARG A 206 -22.52 -24.29 -23.05
C ARG A 206 -21.51 -23.85 -24.12
N ASN A 207 -21.62 -22.63 -24.61
CA ASN A 207 -20.82 -22.08 -25.70
C ASN A 207 -20.39 -20.63 -25.43
N SER A 208 -19.26 -20.24 -26.01
CA SER A 208 -18.60 -18.95 -25.76
C SER A 208 -19.22 -17.76 -26.50
N ASN A 209 -20.10 -17.99 -27.49
CA ASN A 209 -20.59 -16.94 -28.40
C ASN A 209 -21.37 -15.80 -27.74
N SER A 210 -21.86 -15.95 -26.51
CA SER A 210 -22.47 -14.83 -25.77
C SER A 210 -21.97 -14.66 -24.33
N ALA A 211 -21.14 -15.57 -23.79
CA ALA A 211 -20.57 -15.52 -22.43
C ALA A 211 -21.52 -14.98 -21.34
N MET A 212 -22.83 -15.26 -21.43
CA MET A 212 -23.83 -14.76 -20.48
C MET A 212 -24.00 -15.76 -19.34
N LEU A 213 -23.76 -15.33 -18.11
CA LEU A 213 -24.03 -16.10 -16.90
C LEU A 213 -25.45 -15.85 -16.41
N LYS A 214 -26.12 -16.90 -15.93
CA LYS A 214 -27.27 -16.74 -15.05
C LYS A 214 -26.74 -16.68 -13.62
N VAL A 215 -27.00 -15.59 -12.92
CA VAL A 215 -26.56 -15.38 -11.54
C VAL A 215 -27.73 -15.00 -10.65
N ARG A 216 -27.63 -15.30 -9.36
CA ARG A 216 -28.50 -14.77 -8.31
C ARG A 216 -27.79 -13.61 -7.65
N MET A 217 -28.37 -12.41 -7.68
CA MET A 217 -27.80 -11.27 -6.98
C MET A 217 -28.01 -11.42 -5.48
N LEU A 218 -27.00 -11.09 -4.69
CA LEU A 218 -27.10 -10.97 -3.23
C LEU A 218 -27.06 -9.49 -2.87
N LYS A 219 -27.77 -9.11 -1.81
CA LYS A 219 -27.84 -7.71 -1.34
C LYS A 219 -27.11 -7.58 -0.01
N HIS A 220 -26.27 -6.55 0.15
CA HIS A 220 -25.74 -6.22 1.47
C HIS A 220 -26.84 -5.69 2.38
N MET A 221 -26.93 -6.22 3.60
CA MET A 221 -27.96 -5.83 4.55
C MET A 221 -27.71 -4.45 5.19
N ASP A 222 -26.49 -3.93 5.10
CA ASP A 222 -26.13 -2.58 5.55
C ASP A 222 -26.84 -1.46 4.76
N THR A 223 -27.28 -1.71 3.52
CA THR A 223 -28.03 -0.77 2.68
C THR A 223 -29.52 -0.66 3.05
N CYS A 224 -30.01 -1.47 3.99
CA CYS A 224 -31.39 -1.52 4.44
C CYS A 224 -31.60 -0.67 5.71
N HIS A 225 -31.30 0.62 5.67
CA HIS A 225 -31.55 1.52 6.81
C HIS A 225 -33.05 1.71 7.05
N THR A 226 -33.55 1.26 8.21
CA THR A 226 -34.87 1.66 8.72
C THR A 226 -34.85 2.32 10.09
N THR A 227 -33.76 2.26 10.88
CA THR A 227 -33.62 3.01 12.15
C THR A 227 -32.15 3.28 12.50
N GLU A 228 -31.87 4.35 13.26
CA GLU A 228 -30.53 4.79 13.69
C GLU A 228 -29.83 3.83 14.69
N GLU A 229 -30.47 2.72 15.07
CA GLU A 229 -30.01 1.81 16.15
C GLU A 229 -29.53 0.42 15.65
N SER A 230 -29.57 0.12 14.36
CA SER A 230 -29.17 -1.20 13.83
C SER A 230 -27.70 -1.22 13.39
N PHE A 231 -26.92 -2.17 13.93
CA PHE A 231 -25.55 -2.47 13.48
C PHE A 231 -25.50 -2.73 11.97
N ALA A 232 -24.73 -1.93 11.24
CA ALA A 232 -24.50 -2.10 9.82
C ALA A 232 -23.41 -3.17 9.60
N ASP A 233 -23.82 -4.42 9.47
CA ASP A 233 -22.91 -5.52 9.13
C ASP A 233 -22.70 -5.58 7.61
N GLU A 234 -21.56 -5.05 7.14
CA GLU A 234 -21.18 -5.05 5.73
C GLU A 234 -20.86 -6.45 5.18
N LEU A 235 -20.60 -7.43 6.06
CA LEU A 235 -20.34 -8.83 5.69
C LEU A 235 -21.62 -9.67 5.56
N LEU A 236 -22.76 -9.18 6.09
CA LEU A 236 -24.04 -9.87 6.06
C LEU A 236 -24.77 -9.64 4.73
N LEU A 237 -25.11 -10.74 4.07
CA LEU A 237 -25.82 -10.75 2.80
C LEU A 237 -27.24 -11.31 2.94
N GLU A 238 -28.16 -10.77 2.14
CA GLU A 238 -29.46 -11.37 1.86
C GLU A 238 -29.32 -12.31 0.65
N PHE A 239 -29.68 -13.59 0.85
CA PHE A 239 -29.48 -14.63 -0.17
C PHE A 239 -30.56 -14.66 -1.25
N ASP A 240 -31.81 -14.33 -0.91
CA ASP A 240 -32.99 -14.53 -1.78
C ASP A 240 -33.22 -13.36 -2.76
N GLY A 241 -32.14 -12.87 -3.39
CA GLY A 241 -32.23 -11.83 -4.41
C GLY A 241 -32.61 -12.37 -5.81
N PRO A 242 -32.81 -11.47 -6.79
CA PRO A 242 -33.29 -11.83 -8.12
C PRO A 242 -32.26 -12.61 -8.93
N GLU A 243 -32.74 -13.56 -9.74
CA GLU A 243 -31.92 -14.24 -10.76
C GLU A 243 -31.92 -13.43 -12.06
N VAL A 244 -30.74 -13.07 -12.55
CA VAL A 244 -30.54 -12.20 -13.72
C VAL A 244 -29.49 -12.79 -14.66
N MET A 245 -29.55 -12.41 -15.93
CA MET A 245 -28.51 -12.72 -16.91
C MET A 245 -27.50 -11.56 -16.95
N ILE A 246 -26.22 -11.86 -16.79
CA ILE A 246 -25.14 -10.86 -16.90
C ILE A 246 -24.05 -11.35 -17.86
N PRO A 247 -23.36 -10.45 -18.57
CA PRO A 247 -22.17 -10.83 -19.32
C PRO A 247 -21.02 -11.18 -18.36
N PHE A 248 -20.22 -12.19 -18.72
CA PHE A 248 -19.10 -12.67 -17.91
C PHE A 248 -18.03 -11.60 -17.69
N ASP A 249 -17.86 -10.67 -18.64
CA ASP A 249 -16.91 -9.56 -18.49
C ASP A 249 -17.19 -8.69 -17.25
N ARG A 250 -18.42 -8.71 -16.70
CA ARG A 250 -18.74 -8.02 -15.44
C ARG A 250 -18.27 -8.77 -14.19
N VAL A 251 -17.77 -10.00 -14.29
CA VAL A 251 -17.23 -10.75 -13.14
C VAL A 251 -15.84 -10.21 -12.77
N ASP A 252 -15.65 -9.86 -11.50
CA ASP A 252 -14.44 -9.19 -10.99
C ASP A 252 -13.71 -10.02 -9.91
N GLY A 253 -13.76 -11.35 -10.06
CA GLY A 253 -13.15 -12.29 -9.13
C GLY A 253 -14.15 -12.98 -8.21
N LYS A 254 -13.60 -13.84 -7.35
CA LYS A 254 -14.37 -14.67 -6.41
C LYS A 254 -14.51 -13.99 -5.06
N CYS A 255 -15.59 -14.34 -4.38
CA CYS A 255 -15.75 -14.14 -2.94
C CYS A 255 -16.25 -15.44 -2.31
N PHE A 256 -16.16 -15.53 -0.99
CA PHE A 256 -16.53 -16.74 -0.26
C PHE A 256 -17.71 -16.40 0.64
N VAL A 257 -18.80 -17.15 0.50
CA VAL A 257 -20.00 -16.97 1.32
C VAL A 257 -20.28 -18.26 2.07
N ALA A 258 -20.51 -18.16 3.37
CA ALA A 258 -20.95 -19.28 4.20
C ALA A 258 -22.35 -19.01 4.79
N CYS A 259 -23.11 -20.08 5.01
CA CYS A 259 -24.42 -20.00 5.65
C CYS A 259 -24.30 -20.49 7.09
N PHE A 260 -24.63 -19.62 8.04
CA PHE A 260 -24.67 -19.96 9.47
C PHE A 260 -26.11 -19.98 9.98
N PRO A 261 -26.46 -20.86 10.93
CA PRO A 261 -27.80 -20.85 11.52
C PRO A 261 -28.04 -19.60 12.39
N ARG A 262 -26.98 -19.06 13.01
CA ARG A 262 -26.96 -17.80 13.78
C ARG A 262 -25.51 -17.28 13.94
N GLN A 263 -25.33 -16.00 14.27
CA GLN A 263 -24.03 -15.31 14.41
C GLN A 263 -23.22 -15.69 15.68
N SER A 264 -23.44 -16.87 16.25
CA SER A 264 -22.87 -17.30 17.55
C SER A 264 -22.53 -18.80 17.59
N VAL A 265 -22.18 -19.36 16.43
CA VAL A 265 -21.80 -20.76 16.28
C VAL A 265 -20.30 -20.88 16.06
N ASP A 266 -19.72 -22.02 16.45
CA ASP A 266 -18.32 -22.35 16.26
C ASP A 266 -17.88 -22.10 14.81
N GLY A 267 -16.70 -21.51 14.65
CA GLY A 267 -16.14 -21.13 13.35
C GLY A 267 -16.63 -19.79 12.78
N PHE A 268 -17.73 -19.21 13.28
CA PHE A 268 -18.23 -17.91 12.77
C PHE A 268 -17.23 -16.76 12.98
N ALA A 269 -16.67 -16.66 14.19
CA ALA A 269 -15.72 -15.59 14.53
C ALA A 269 -14.42 -15.67 13.70
N GLU A 270 -13.98 -16.88 13.37
CA GLU A 270 -12.81 -17.10 12.50
C GLU A 270 -13.15 -16.78 11.04
N TRP A 271 -14.35 -17.16 10.58
CA TRP A 271 -14.80 -16.91 9.20
C TRP A 271 -14.80 -15.43 8.85
N ILE A 272 -15.34 -14.57 9.73
CA ILE A 272 -15.47 -13.12 9.47
C ILE A 272 -14.14 -12.36 9.51
N LYS A 273 -13.03 -13.02 9.89
CA LYS A 273 -11.67 -12.47 9.81
C LYS A 273 -11.02 -12.79 8.45
N GLY A 274 -11.60 -13.67 7.65
CA GLY A 274 -11.06 -14.08 6.37
C GLY A 274 -11.24 -13.05 5.25
N LYS A 275 -10.30 -13.06 4.30
CA LYS A 275 -10.26 -12.15 3.16
C LYS A 275 -11.33 -12.51 2.13
N ASP A 276 -12.09 -11.50 1.67
CA ASP A 276 -13.21 -11.66 0.73
C ASP A 276 -14.30 -12.64 1.24
N HIS A 277 -14.45 -12.79 2.56
CA HIS A 277 -15.47 -13.61 3.21
C HIS A 277 -16.74 -12.81 3.54
N PHE A 278 -17.90 -13.40 3.27
CA PHE A 278 -19.22 -12.90 3.62
C PHE A 278 -20.06 -14.03 4.20
N TYR A 279 -21.24 -13.71 4.71
CA TYR A 279 -22.11 -14.73 5.24
C TYR A 279 -23.59 -14.41 5.07
N VAL A 280 -24.39 -15.46 5.14
CA VAL A 280 -25.86 -15.41 5.17
C VAL A 280 -26.34 -16.15 6.41
N VAL A 281 -27.52 -15.80 6.92
CA VAL A 281 -28.09 -16.44 8.11
C VAL A 281 -29.35 -17.24 7.75
N ASN A 282 -29.40 -18.50 8.19
CA ASN A 282 -30.58 -19.37 8.14
C ASN A 282 -31.24 -19.50 6.75
N SER A 283 -30.43 -19.54 5.68
CA SER A 283 -30.95 -19.70 4.31
C SER A 283 -31.07 -21.17 3.93
N LYS A 284 -32.31 -21.66 3.80
CA LYS A 284 -32.62 -23.06 3.46
C LYS A 284 -32.23 -23.45 2.03
N ASN A 285 -32.19 -22.48 1.13
CA ASN A 285 -31.89 -22.68 -0.29
C ASN A 285 -30.40 -22.47 -0.61
N PHE A 286 -29.58 -22.24 0.42
CA PHE A 286 -28.16 -22.00 0.25
C PHE A 286 -27.47 -23.22 -0.36
N LYS A 287 -26.71 -22.96 -1.43
CA LYS A 287 -25.84 -23.93 -2.09
C LYS A 287 -24.47 -23.30 -2.24
N HIS A 288 -23.43 -24.11 -2.32
CA HIS A 288 -22.09 -23.68 -2.70
C HIS A 288 -21.41 -24.78 -3.52
N CYS A 289 -20.34 -24.44 -4.22
CA CYS A 289 -19.52 -25.43 -4.92
C CYS A 289 -18.59 -26.13 -3.91
N ALA A 290 -18.89 -27.37 -3.54
CA ALA A 290 -18.13 -28.11 -2.52
C ALA A 290 -16.62 -28.27 -2.87
N PRO A 291 -16.22 -28.64 -4.11
CA PRO A 291 -14.80 -28.71 -4.45
C PRO A 291 -14.05 -27.37 -4.29
N CYS A 292 -14.67 -26.26 -4.71
CA CYS A 292 -14.05 -24.93 -4.59
C CYS A 292 -13.97 -24.45 -3.14
N MET A 293 -14.96 -24.78 -2.33
CA MET A 293 -14.92 -24.49 -0.89
C MET A 293 -13.82 -25.30 -0.19
N GLN A 294 -13.68 -26.59 -0.51
CA GLN A 294 -12.60 -27.43 0.02
C GLN A 294 -11.21 -26.95 -0.42
N GLU A 295 -11.08 -26.47 -1.65
CA GLU A 295 -9.84 -25.84 -2.13
C GLU A 295 -9.49 -24.60 -1.29
N HIS A 296 -10.48 -23.75 -1.05
CA HIS A 296 -10.31 -22.54 -0.24
C HIS A 296 -9.96 -22.87 1.22
N GLU A 297 -10.63 -23.84 1.83
CA GLU A 297 -10.31 -24.31 3.17
C GLU A 297 -8.88 -24.85 3.27
N ARG A 298 -8.42 -25.59 2.25
CA ARG A 298 -7.03 -26.08 2.18
C ARG A 298 -6.04 -24.93 2.01
N HIS A 299 -6.37 -23.95 1.18
CA HIS A 299 -5.58 -22.75 1.03
C HIS A 299 -5.44 -22.03 2.38
N LEU A 300 -6.53 -21.81 3.12
CA LEU A 300 -6.49 -21.23 4.47
C LEU A 300 -5.69 -22.06 5.47
N ALA A 301 -5.80 -23.40 5.41
CA ALA A 301 -5.02 -24.30 6.25
C ALA A 301 -3.52 -24.16 5.99
N THR A 302 -3.10 -23.90 4.75
CA THR A 302 -1.69 -23.73 4.36
C THR A 302 -1.03 -22.57 5.12
N TYR A 303 -1.76 -21.47 5.38
CA TYR A 303 -1.26 -20.36 6.19
C TYR A 303 -1.04 -20.76 7.65
N LYS A 304 -1.94 -21.59 8.19
CA LYS A 304 -1.84 -22.12 9.56
C LYS A 304 -0.66 -23.09 9.68
N ASP A 305 -0.49 -23.95 8.69
CA ASP A 305 0.61 -24.92 8.64
C ASP A 305 1.97 -24.22 8.52
N TYR A 306 2.06 -23.17 7.68
CA TYR A 306 3.24 -22.31 7.62
C TYR A 306 3.58 -21.73 8.99
N LEU A 307 2.62 -21.07 9.65
CA LEU A 307 2.85 -20.45 10.95
C LEU A 307 3.23 -21.46 12.03
N ALA A 308 2.70 -22.68 11.97
CA ALA A 308 3.03 -23.75 12.90
C ALA A 308 4.46 -24.29 12.72
N GLN A 309 5.01 -24.24 11.50
CA GLN A 309 6.33 -24.81 11.18
C GLN A 309 7.45 -23.77 11.16
N GLU A 310 7.22 -22.61 10.51
CA GLU A 310 8.24 -21.58 10.28
C GLU A 310 8.19 -20.46 11.33
N GLY A 311 7.04 -20.26 11.97
CA GLY A 311 6.83 -19.17 12.93
C GLY A 311 6.67 -17.80 12.28
N LEU A 312 6.93 -16.75 13.07
CA LEU A 312 6.81 -15.34 12.66
C LEU A 312 8.16 -14.81 12.19
N LEU A 313 8.15 -13.95 11.17
CA LEU A 313 9.35 -13.20 10.79
C LEU A 313 9.75 -12.21 11.87
N SER A 314 11.04 -12.17 12.17
CA SER A 314 11.61 -11.18 13.10
C SER A 314 11.83 -9.84 12.37
N MET A 315 11.12 -8.80 12.81
CA MET A 315 11.10 -7.49 12.18
C MET A 315 11.90 -6.44 12.94
N LEU A 316 12.75 -5.69 12.24
CA LEU A 316 13.39 -4.46 12.71
C LEU A 316 12.69 -3.25 12.09
N GLU A 317 12.06 -2.42 12.92
CA GLU A 317 11.40 -1.19 12.50
C GLU A 317 12.29 0.02 12.76
N LEU A 318 12.78 0.65 11.69
CA LEU A 318 13.57 1.89 11.75
C LEU A 318 12.65 3.10 11.56
N PHE A 319 12.93 4.19 12.28
CA PHE A 319 12.08 5.40 12.27
C PHE A 319 10.64 5.09 12.69
N SER A 320 10.49 4.30 13.75
CA SER A 320 9.22 3.65 14.09
C SER A 320 8.11 4.64 14.46
N GLY A 321 8.45 5.87 14.86
CA GLY A 321 7.49 6.83 15.36
C GLY A 321 6.68 6.23 16.52
N ALA A 322 5.37 6.46 16.51
CA ALA A 322 4.47 5.81 17.46
C ALA A 322 4.05 4.39 17.06
N GLY A 323 4.60 3.83 15.96
CA GLY A 323 4.44 2.41 15.61
C GLY A 323 3.30 2.03 14.68
N GLY A 324 2.75 2.96 13.91
CA GLY A 324 1.64 2.66 12.98
C GLY A 324 1.99 1.64 11.88
N LEU A 325 3.23 1.65 11.38
CA LEU A 325 3.67 0.71 10.34
C LEU A 325 3.86 -0.70 10.92
N GLY A 326 4.68 -0.83 11.98
CA GLY A 326 4.87 -2.10 12.67
C GLY A 326 3.57 -2.73 13.16
N THR A 327 2.73 -1.95 13.86
CA THR A 327 1.43 -2.44 14.39
C THR A 327 0.55 -3.02 13.29
N GLY A 328 0.44 -2.36 12.14
CA GLY A 328 -0.37 -2.89 11.04
C GLY A 328 0.20 -4.17 10.46
N ILE A 329 1.53 -4.24 10.24
CA ILE A 329 2.16 -5.46 9.73
C ILE A 329 2.01 -6.61 10.74
N GLU A 330 2.17 -6.37 12.04
CA GLU A 330 1.96 -7.38 13.08
C GLU A 330 0.54 -7.92 13.14
N GLN A 331 -0.48 -7.08 12.87
CA GLN A 331 -1.88 -7.52 12.79
C GLN A 331 -2.11 -8.58 11.71
N SER A 332 -1.22 -8.69 10.70
CA SER A 332 -1.30 -9.78 9.72
C SER A 332 -0.98 -11.16 10.33
N ASN A 333 -0.30 -11.19 11.49
CA ASN A 333 0.14 -12.38 12.20
C ASN A 333 1.23 -13.22 11.47
N PHE A 334 2.05 -12.58 10.63
CA PHE A 334 3.20 -13.22 9.95
C PHE A 334 4.56 -12.60 10.29
N ALA A 335 4.57 -11.51 11.03
CA ALA A 335 5.79 -10.85 11.49
C ALA A 335 5.58 -10.29 12.89
N LYS A 336 6.67 -10.22 13.67
CA LYS A 336 6.70 -9.59 15.00
C LYS A 336 7.89 -8.64 15.07
N THR A 337 7.67 -7.43 15.56
CA THR A 337 8.75 -6.46 15.79
C THR A 337 9.58 -6.92 16.96
N VAL A 338 10.83 -7.28 16.69
CA VAL A 338 11.79 -7.65 17.74
C VAL A 338 12.56 -6.43 18.24
N ALA A 339 12.78 -5.45 17.37
CA ALA A 339 13.41 -4.18 17.71
C ALA A 339 12.81 -3.00 16.93
N ALA A 340 12.69 -1.87 17.60
CA ALA A 340 12.23 -0.61 17.01
C ALA A 340 13.21 0.52 17.35
N VAL A 341 13.53 1.39 16.39
CA VAL A 341 14.44 2.52 16.58
C VAL A 341 13.72 3.83 16.31
N GLU A 342 13.68 4.71 17.30
CA GLU A 342 13.04 6.02 17.23
C GLU A 342 13.88 7.09 17.92
N TYR A 343 13.99 8.26 17.29
CA TYR A 343 14.79 9.37 17.82
C TYR A 343 14.01 10.24 18.83
N ASP A 344 12.72 10.49 18.58
CA ASP A 344 11.85 11.26 19.47
C ASP A 344 11.48 10.40 20.68
N ARG A 345 12.05 10.75 21.83
CA ARG A 345 11.83 10.04 23.10
C ARG A 345 10.36 9.81 23.43
N ASN A 346 9.47 10.76 23.14
CA ASN A 346 8.06 10.59 23.44
C ASN A 346 7.43 9.54 22.54
N ALA A 347 7.78 9.54 21.25
CA ALA A 347 7.30 8.53 20.31
C ALA A 347 7.86 7.14 20.65
N ALA A 348 9.14 7.04 21.03
CA ALA A 348 9.76 5.80 21.49
C ALA A 348 9.06 5.26 22.77
N GLU A 349 8.77 6.13 23.73
CA GLU A 349 8.05 5.75 24.94
C GLU A 349 6.59 5.35 24.63
N THR A 350 5.90 6.05 23.72
CA THR A 350 4.59 5.62 23.20
C THR A 350 4.66 4.24 22.56
N TYR A 351 5.65 4.00 21.71
CA TYR A 351 5.85 2.69 21.11
C TYR A 351 5.99 1.62 22.18
N LEU A 352 6.86 1.83 23.17
CA LEU A 352 7.12 0.88 24.24
C LEU A 352 5.89 0.60 25.12
N MET A 353 5.04 1.61 25.37
CA MET A 353 3.79 1.42 26.12
C MET A 353 2.84 0.45 25.43
N ASN A 354 2.80 0.47 24.09
CA ASN A 354 1.91 -0.38 23.30
C ASN A 354 2.56 -1.72 22.90
N HIS A 355 3.89 -1.77 22.89
CA HIS A 355 4.69 -2.91 22.44
C HIS A 355 5.75 -3.29 23.48
N SER A 356 5.30 -3.69 24.67
CA SER A 356 6.19 -3.98 25.82
C SER A 356 7.20 -5.11 25.56
N ASP A 357 6.85 -6.04 24.67
CA ASP A 357 7.70 -7.14 24.21
C ASP A 357 8.83 -6.70 23.26
N THR A 358 8.72 -5.55 22.62
CA THR A 358 9.68 -5.08 21.60
C THR A 358 10.88 -4.40 22.25
N ALA A 359 12.09 -4.62 21.75
CA ALA A 359 13.27 -3.87 22.18
C ALA A 359 13.24 -2.46 21.54
N VAL A 360 12.89 -1.42 22.32
CA VAL A 360 12.75 -0.05 21.79
C VAL A 360 13.98 0.80 22.08
N PHE A 361 14.68 1.24 21.03
CA PHE A 361 15.89 2.05 21.10
C PHE A 361 15.57 3.52 20.82
N CYS A 362 15.75 4.37 21.84
CA CYS A 362 15.62 5.81 21.71
C CYS A 362 16.93 6.44 21.20
N LYS A 363 17.25 6.27 19.92
CA LYS A 363 18.55 6.68 19.33
C LYS A 363 18.39 7.26 17.93
N ASP A 364 19.36 8.06 17.53
CA ASP A 364 19.55 8.40 16.12
C ASP A 364 20.08 7.17 15.37
N VAL A 365 19.46 6.85 14.22
CA VAL A 365 19.80 5.64 13.45
C VAL A 365 21.22 5.67 12.88
N VAL A 366 21.81 6.84 12.64
CA VAL A 366 23.18 6.98 12.13
C VAL A 366 24.18 6.73 13.25
N GLU A 367 23.93 7.30 14.43
CA GLU A 367 24.73 7.05 15.63
C GLU A 367 24.68 5.57 16.02
N LEU A 368 23.48 5.01 16.09
CA LEU A 368 23.26 3.59 16.38
C LEU A 368 24.04 2.68 15.43
N LEU A 369 24.04 2.97 14.13
CA LEU A 369 24.75 2.14 13.16
C LEU A 369 26.27 2.16 13.40
N ARG A 370 26.84 3.32 13.76
CA ARG A 370 28.27 3.44 14.08
C ARG A 370 28.65 2.69 15.35
N GLU A 371 27.82 2.78 16.39
CA GLU A 371 28.02 2.02 17.63
C GLU A 371 27.99 0.51 17.35
N LEU A 372 27.05 0.05 16.52
CA LEU A 372 27.00 -1.34 16.08
C LEU A 372 28.23 -1.75 15.27
N GLU A 373 28.81 -0.87 14.45
CA GLU A 373 30.07 -1.10 13.73
C GLU A 373 31.28 -1.20 14.66
N ASN A 374 31.30 -0.44 15.75
CA ASN A 374 32.34 -0.51 16.78
C ASN A 374 32.22 -1.74 17.68
N GLY A 375 31.09 -2.44 17.64
CA GLY A 375 30.82 -3.59 18.51
C GLY A 375 30.37 -3.19 19.91
N ASP A 376 29.78 -1.99 20.06
CA ASP A 376 29.26 -1.51 21.33
C ASP A 376 28.03 -2.33 21.76
N ASP A 377 27.91 -2.59 23.07
CA ASP A 377 26.70 -3.19 23.65
C ASP A 377 25.63 -2.09 23.83
N ILE A 378 24.56 -2.19 23.04
CA ILE A 378 23.51 -1.18 22.99
C ILE A 378 22.26 -1.73 23.66
N GLU A 379 21.80 -1.05 24.70
CA GLU A 379 20.59 -1.40 25.43
C GLU A 379 19.39 -0.53 24.99
N SER A 380 18.23 -1.18 24.91
CA SER A 380 16.95 -0.52 24.69
C SER A 380 16.43 0.19 25.95
N LEU A 381 15.37 0.98 25.81
CA LEU A 381 14.64 1.59 26.94
C LEU A 381 14.13 0.54 27.96
N ASN A 382 13.85 -0.68 27.49
CA ASN A 382 13.45 -1.83 28.30
C ASN A 382 14.59 -2.84 28.54
N ARG A 383 15.86 -2.42 28.45
CA ARG A 383 17.06 -3.21 28.79
C ARG A 383 17.20 -4.52 28.02
N LYS A 384 16.76 -4.55 26.77
CA LYS A 384 16.97 -5.64 25.82
C LYS A 384 18.14 -5.28 24.89
N PRO A 385 18.98 -6.24 24.51
CA PRO A 385 20.10 -6.00 23.61
C PRO A 385 19.63 -5.75 22.17
N PHE A 386 20.45 -5.07 21.38
CA PHE A 386 20.17 -4.92 19.94
C PHE A 386 20.32 -6.26 19.20
N PRO A 387 19.41 -6.62 18.29
CA PRO A 387 19.50 -7.88 17.51
C PRO A 387 20.76 -7.96 16.65
N LYS A 388 21.29 -9.16 16.45
CA LYS A 388 22.50 -9.38 15.62
C LYS A 388 22.12 -9.68 14.17
N PRO A 389 23.06 -9.52 13.21
CA PRO A 389 22.88 -10.06 11.86
C PRO A 389 22.52 -11.55 11.91
N GLY A 390 21.46 -11.95 11.20
CA GLY A 390 20.87 -13.29 11.27
C GLY A 390 19.61 -13.37 12.14
N ASP A 391 19.41 -12.47 13.10
CA ASP A 391 18.20 -12.42 13.94
C ASP A 391 17.05 -11.64 13.27
N ILE A 392 17.32 -10.94 12.16
CA ILE A 392 16.37 -10.07 11.48
C ILE A 392 16.01 -10.65 10.11
N ASP A 393 14.73 -10.97 9.92
CA ASP A 393 14.18 -11.44 8.65
C ASP A 393 13.69 -10.31 7.76
N ILE A 394 13.19 -9.22 8.35
CA ILE A 394 12.62 -8.09 7.60
C ILE A 394 13.00 -6.76 8.25
N ILE A 395 13.38 -5.79 7.41
CA ILE A 395 13.57 -4.41 7.83
C ILE A 395 12.46 -3.56 7.24
N VAL A 396 11.75 -2.81 8.09
CA VAL A 396 10.71 -1.87 7.67
C VAL A 396 10.98 -0.47 8.22
N GLY A 397 10.48 0.57 7.57
CA GLY A 397 10.64 1.92 8.08
C GLY A 397 10.10 3.02 7.19
N GLY A 398 9.80 4.16 7.82
CA GLY A 398 9.34 5.39 7.15
C GLY A 398 10.30 6.55 7.41
N PRO A 399 11.45 6.65 6.70
CA PRO A 399 12.42 7.71 6.93
C PRO A 399 11.79 9.11 6.84
N PRO A 400 12.18 10.07 7.71
CA PRO A 400 11.58 11.39 7.78
C PRO A 400 11.45 12.11 6.43
N CYS A 401 10.22 12.47 6.08
CA CYS A 401 9.87 12.97 4.75
C CYS A 401 9.96 14.50 4.58
N GLN A 402 10.49 15.23 5.57
CA GLN A 402 10.42 16.71 5.61
C GLN A 402 11.15 17.38 4.42
N ALA A 403 12.24 16.77 3.94
CA ALA A 403 12.95 17.23 2.75
C ALA A 403 12.12 17.03 1.46
N PHE A 404 11.25 16.01 1.44
CA PHE A 404 10.49 15.57 0.27
C PHE A 404 9.06 16.14 0.22
N SER A 405 8.56 16.67 1.34
CA SER A 405 7.17 17.10 1.46
C SER A 405 6.86 18.42 0.72
N GLY A 406 5.75 18.43 -0.02
CA GLY A 406 5.16 19.64 -0.60
C GLY A 406 4.64 20.62 0.45
N ALA A 407 4.33 20.15 1.66
CA ALA A 407 3.75 20.94 2.75
C ALA A 407 4.80 21.62 3.64
N ASN A 408 6.10 21.32 3.44
CA ASN A 408 7.15 21.97 4.22
C ASN A 408 7.43 23.38 3.67
N HIS A 409 7.12 24.40 4.47
CA HIS A 409 7.33 25.81 4.12
C HIS A 409 8.80 26.27 4.28
N ASN A 410 9.63 25.51 5.01
CA ASN A 410 11.02 25.85 5.32
C ASN A 410 11.98 24.84 4.69
N ARG A 411 11.99 24.77 3.35
CA ARG A 411 12.90 23.88 2.62
C ARG A 411 14.35 24.34 2.79
N LYS A 412 15.22 23.43 3.21
CA LYS A 412 16.67 23.62 3.24
C LYS A 412 17.29 22.85 2.08
N GLN A 413 18.33 23.41 1.48
CA GLN A 413 19.07 22.78 0.38
C GLN A 413 19.79 21.51 0.85
N ASP A 414 20.50 21.61 1.97
CA ASP A 414 21.27 20.51 2.57
C ASP A 414 20.52 19.89 3.75
N ASP A 415 19.25 19.53 3.54
CA ASP A 415 18.50 18.82 4.57
C ASP A 415 19.05 17.38 4.70
N ILE A 416 19.87 17.15 5.72
CA ILE A 416 20.48 15.83 6.01
C ILE A 416 19.44 14.70 6.06
N ARG A 417 18.18 15.01 6.37
CA ARG A 417 17.10 14.02 6.40
C ARG A 417 16.78 13.42 5.04
N ALA A 418 17.16 14.09 3.95
CA ALA A 418 17.09 13.53 2.60
C ALA A 418 18.01 12.31 2.41
N THR A 419 19.00 12.12 3.30
CA THR A 419 19.95 10.99 3.25
C THR A 419 19.50 9.77 4.04
N LEU A 420 18.51 9.91 4.93
CA LEU A 420 18.07 8.85 5.84
C LEU A 420 17.51 7.60 5.13
N PRO A 421 16.87 7.67 3.95
CA PRO A 421 16.59 6.48 3.15
C PRO A 421 17.84 5.65 2.86
N PHE A 422 18.99 6.29 2.60
CA PHE A 422 20.24 5.57 2.33
C PHE A 422 20.85 4.98 3.60
N THR A 423 20.73 5.68 4.74
CA THR A 423 21.09 5.09 6.04
C THR A 423 20.30 3.81 6.31
N MET A 424 19.00 3.80 6.01
CA MET A 424 18.18 2.59 6.10
C MET A 424 18.71 1.46 5.23
N LEU A 425 19.19 1.77 4.01
CA LEU A 425 19.82 0.79 3.12
C LEU A 425 21.16 0.27 3.65
N SER A 426 21.91 1.06 4.43
CA SER A 426 23.11 0.55 5.13
C SER A 426 22.77 -0.51 6.19
N TYR A 427 21.59 -0.42 6.83
CA TYR A 427 21.10 -1.53 7.67
C TYR A 427 20.75 -2.75 6.81
N VAL A 428 20.15 -2.56 5.62
CA VAL A 428 19.87 -3.68 4.69
C VAL A 428 21.17 -4.37 4.24
N GLU A 429 22.20 -3.60 3.91
CA GLU A 429 23.53 -4.11 3.57
C GLU A 429 24.15 -4.91 4.72
N ARG A 430 24.05 -4.42 5.95
CA ARG A 430 24.61 -5.07 7.13
C ARG A 430 23.88 -6.34 7.54
N TYR A 431 22.54 -6.32 7.55
CA TYR A 431 21.72 -7.41 8.09
C TYR A 431 21.28 -8.42 7.03
N LEU A 432 21.32 -8.04 5.75
CA LEU A 432 20.89 -8.85 4.61
C LEU A 432 19.54 -9.57 4.83
N PRO A 433 18.48 -8.84 5.29
CA PRO A 433 17.18 -9.43 5.58
C PRO A 433 16.57 -10.16 4.37
N LYS A 434 15.63 -11.08 4.61
CA LYS A 434 14.86 -11.72 3.53
C LYS A 434 14.04 -10.67 2.77
N TYR A 435 13.45 -9.72 3.51
CA TYR A 435 12.56 -8.70 2.97
C TYR A 435 12.91 -7.30 3.46
N PHE A 436 12.49 -6.30 2.69
CA PHE A 436 12.63 -4.89 3.00
C PHE A 436 11.36 -4.14 2.59
N LEU A 437 10.91 -3.22 3.44
CA LEU A 437 9.84 -2.29 3.11
C LEU A 437 10.22 -0.86 3.48
N LEU A 438 10.22 0.04 2.50
CA LEU A 438 10.36 1.47 2.73
C LEU A 438 9.06 2.19 2.39
N GLU A 439 8.53 2.90 3.37
CA GLU A 439 7.40 3.82 3.21
C GLU A 439 7.91 5.26 3.05
N ASN A 440 7.27 6.03 2.17
CA ASN A 440 7.45 7.48 2.17
C ASN A 440 6.29 8.26 1.53
N VAL A 441 6.40 9.58 1.57
CA VAL A 441 5.49 10.48 0.85
C VAL A 441 5.74 10.44 -0.66
N VAL A 442 4.68 10.63 -1.44
CA VAL A 442 4.71 10.71 -2.91
C VAL A 442 5.73 11.74 -3.44
N GLY A 443 6.03 12.78 -2.66
CA GLY A 443 7.05 13.78 -2.99
C GLY A 443 8.47 13.22 -3.17
N LEU A 444 8.81 12.08 -2.54
CA LEU A 444 10.11 11.42 -2.68
C LEU A 444 10.43 11.08 -4.14
N LEU A 445 9.40 10.65 -4.89
CA LEU A 445 9.52 10.30 -6.31
C LEU A 445 9.96 11.50 -7.16
N ARG A 446 9.59 12.73 -6.78
CA ARG A 446 9.93 13.95 -7.53
C ARG A 446 11.26 14.56 -7.10
N HIS A 447 11.91 14.03 -6.07
CA HIS A 447 13.11 14.64 -5.51
C HIS A 447 14.30 14.52 -6.46
N ARG A 448 15.00 15.64 -6.65
CA ARG A 448 16.20 15.72 -7.49
C ARG A 448 17.43 15.47 -6.64
N LEU A 449 18.26 14.51 -7.02
CA LEU A 449 19.55 14.28 -6.37
C LEU A 449 20.59 15.26 -6.94
N LEU A 450 21.45 15.83 -6.10
CA LEU A 450 22.44 16.85 -6.48
C LEU A 450 21.86 18.13 -7.13
N GLY A 451 20.59 18.45 -6.83
CA GLY A 451 19.99 19.71 -7.27
C GLY A 451 20.44 20.89 -6.42
N ILE A 452 20.57 22.07 -7.02
CA ILE A 452 20.91 23.32 -6.33
C ILE A 452 19.63 24.11 -6.07
N LEU A 453 19.43 24.58 -4.84
CA LEU A 453 18.27 25.40 -4.49
C LEU A 453 18.56 26.86 -4.85
N GLU A 454 17.82 27.41 -5.81
CA GLU A 454 17.85 28.84 -6.13
C GLU A 454 16.48 29.46 -5.88
N GLY A 455 16.38 30.25 -4.80
CA GLY A 455 15.11 30.79 -4.31
C GLY A 455 14.15 29.69 -3.83
N ARG A 456 13.02 29.50 -4.54
CA ARG A 456 12.03 28.43 -4.25
C ARG A 456 12.10 27.25 -5.23
N SER A 457 13.00 27.31 -6.21
CA SER A 457 13.11 26.33 -7.29
C SER A 457 14.39 25.52 -7.16
N ILE A 458 14.35 24.25 -7.54
CA ILE A 458 15.54 23.40 -7.61
C ILE A 458 16.00 23.37 -9.07
N LEU A 459 17.24 23.80 -9.31
CA LEU A 459 17.90 23.78 -10.62
C LEU A 459 18.90 22.62 -10.70
N GLY A 460 19.05 22.05 -11.90
CA GLY A 460 19.96 20.94 -12.14
C GLY A 460 19.57 19.64 -11.43
N GLY A 461 20.57 18.80 -11.15
CA GLY A 461 20.43 17.51 -10.48
C GLY A 461 19.84 16.39 -11.35
N ILE A 462 19.97 15.16 -10.85
CA ILE A 462 19.38 13.96 -11.44
C ILE A 462 17.89 13.95 -11.12
N GLN A 463 17.05 13.97 -12.16
CA GLN A 463 15.61 13.89 -12.01
C GLN A 463 15.21 12.55 -11.40
N HIS A 464 14.27 12.58 -10.44
CA HIS A 464 13.86 11.40 -9.68
C HIS A 464 15.04 10.67 -8.99
N GLY A 465 16.13 11.39 -8.72
CA GLY A 465 17.42 10.79 -8.38
C GLY A 465 17.42 9.99 -7.08
N VAL A 466 16.61 10.36 -6.08
CA VAL A 466 16.49 9.58 -4.83
C VAL A 466 15.78 8.24 -5.09
N PHE A 467 14.68 8.24 -5.84
CA PHE A 467 13.97 7.03 -6.25
C PHE A 467 14.88 6.09 -7.07
N LYS A 468 15.59 6.65 -8.04
CA LYS A 468 16.55 5.90 -8.87
C LYS A 468 17.67 5.30 -8.03
N LEU A 469 18.26 6.08 -7.12
CA LEU A 469 19.39 5.64 -6.30
C LEU A 469 18.98 4.57 -5.27
N ILE A 470 17.82 4.69 -4.63
CA ILE A 470 17.30 3.63 -3.74
C ILE A 470 17.17 2.31 -4.50
N THR A 471 16.54 2.36 -5.68
CA THR A 471 16.38 1.15 -6.52
C THR A 471 17.74 0.60 -6.93
N ARG A 472 18.66 1.47 -7.36
CA ARG A 472 20.00 1.07 -7.80
C ARG A 472 20.79 0.36 -6.71
N ILE A 473 20.77 0.89 -5.48
CA ILE A 473 21.44 0.30 -4.31
C ILE A 473 20.84 -1.07 -4.00
N LEU A 474 19.51 -1.20 -3.97
CA LEU A 474 18.87 -2.48 -3.71
C LEU A 474 19.25 -3.55 -4.75
N LEU A 475 19.33 -3.18 -6.04
CA LEU A 475 19.81 -4.11 -7.08
C LEU A 475 21.27 -4.51 -6.85
N THR A 476 22.15 -3.57 -6.49
CA THR A 476 23.56 -3.88 -6.14
C THR A 476 23.65 -4.85 -4.96
N LEU A 477 22.77 -4.71 -3.97
CA LEU A 477 22.71 -5.56 -2.78
C LEU A 477 22.07 -6.93 -3.03
N GLY A 478 21.68 -7.27 -4.27
CA GLY A 478 21.07 -8.56 -4.57
C GLY A 478 19.59 -8.66 -4.21
N TYR A 479 18.86 -7.55 -4.23
CA TYR A 479 17.41 -7.51 -4.00
C TYR A 479 16.62 -7.32 -5.29
N GLN A 480 15.50 -8.00 -5.36
CA GLN A 480 14.40 -7.69 -6.26
C GLN A 480 13.66 -6.48 -5.72
N VAL A 481 13.13 -5.63 -6.59
CA VAL A 481 12.51 -4.37 -6.19
C VAL A 481 11.20 -4.16 -6.94
N ARG A 482 10.18 -3.69 -6.22
CA ARG A 482 8.97 -3.17 -6.82
C ARG A 482 8.48 -1.94 -6.08
N VAL A 483 7.97 -0.94 -6.81
CA VAL A 483 7.54 0.34 -6.25
C VAL A 483 6.14 0.72 -6.74
N LYS A 484 5.28 1.21 -5.83
CA LYS A 484 3.93 1.69 -6.17
C LYS A 484 3.45 2.78 -5.22
N VAL A 485 2.48 3.57 -5.68
CA VAL A 485 1.75 4.52 -4.83
C VAL A 485 0.43 3.90 -4.38
N LEU A 486 0.25 3.77 -3.07
CA LEU A 486 -0.95 3.22 -2.44
C LEU A 486 -1.75 4.33 -1.75
N GLN A 487 -3.08 4.23 -1.82
CA GLN A 487 -4.02 5.13 -1.17
C GLN A 487 -4.65 4.41 0.02
N ALA A 488 -4.44 4.91 1.23
CA ALA A 488 -4.88 4.27 2.47
C ALA A 488 -6.40 4.06 2.54
N ALA A 489 -7.20 4.97 1.97
CA ALA A 489 -8.65 4.83 1.91
C ALA A 489 -9.11 3.58 1.15
N ASN A 490 -8.31 3.05 0.22
CA ASN A 490 -8.62 1.81 -0.49
C ASN A 490 -8.45 0.55 0.37
N TYR A 491 -7.92 0.68 1.58
CA TYR A 491 -7.61 -0.43 2.50
C TYR A 491 -8.31 -0.29 3.85
N GLY A 492 -9.39 0.50 3.92
CA GLY A 492 -10.21 0.64 5.14
C GLY A 492 -9.73 1.69 6.13
N ALA A 493 -8.65 2.43 5.85
CA ALA A 493 -8.33 3.61 6.63
C ALA A 493 -9.37 4.71 6.32
N PRO A 494 -9.96 5.38 7.31
CA PRO A 494 -10.97 6.41 7.09
C PRO A 494 -10.36 7.73 6.57
N GLN A 495 -9.28 7.68 5.80
CA GLN A 495 -8.50 8.84 5.41
C GLN A 495 -7.95 8.74 3.99
N SER A 496 -8.02 9.86 3.27
CA SER A 496 -7.27 10.07 2.03
C SER A 496 -5.79 10.35 2.33
N ARG A 497 -4.93 9.35 2.12
CA ARG A 497 -3.48 9.43 2.35
C ARG A 497 -2.74 8.53 1.37
N GLU A 498 -1.98 9.16 0.47
CA GLU A 498 -1.17 8.47 -0.51
C GLU A 498 0.27 8.27 0.00
N ARG A 499 0.83 7.10 -0.27
CA ARG A 499 2.20 6.71 0.10
C ARG A 499 2.89 5.96 -1.02
N VAL A 500 4.16 6.27 -1.24
CA VAL A 500 5.03 5.45 -2.07
C VAL A 500 5.60 4.34 -1.21
N ILE A 501 5.47 3.10 -1.67
CA ILE A 501 5.98 1.91 -1.00
C ILE A 501 7.01 1.25 -1.92
N PHE A 502 8.16 0.92 -1.36
CA PHE A 502 9.17 0.08 -1.99
C PHE A 502 9.16 -1.28 -1.30
N TRP A 503 8.90 -2.33 -2.06
CA TRP A 503 9.18 -3.70 -1.65
C TRP A 503 10.56 -4.10 -2.14
N GLY A 504 11.36 -4.66 -1.24
CA GLY A 504 12.59 -5.40 -1.52
C GLY A 504 12.44 -6.85 -1.09
N ALA A 505 12.88 -7.79 -1.91
CA ALA A 505 13.04 -9.19 -1.52
C ALA A 505 14.37 -9.72 -2.01
N ARG A 506 15.12 -10.41 -1.15
CA ARG A 506 16.40 -11.02 -1.54
C ARG A 506 16.18 -11.95 -2.74
N GLN A 507 17.16 -12.03 -3.64
CA GLN A 507 17.08 -12.93 -4.80
C GLN A 507 16.77 -14.37 -4.39
N GLY A 508 15.99 -15.05 -5.23
CA GLY A 508 15.46 -16.40 -4.96
C GLY A 508 14.14 -16.45 -4.17
N LEU A 509 13.81 -15.39 -3.41
CA LEU A 509 12.52 -15.32 -2.71
C LEU A 509 11.42 -14.75 -3.61
N LYS A 510 10.16 -15.10 -3.38
CA LYS A 510 9.02 -14.43 -3.99
C LYS A 510 8.96 -12.97 -3.51
N LEU A 511 9.08 -12.03 -4.44
CA LEU A 511 8.82 -10.61 -4.19
C LEU A 511 7.33 -10.39 -3.88
N PRO A 512 6.96 -9.72 -2.78
CA PRO A 512 5.56 -9.47 -2.43
C PRO A 512 4.83 -8.64 -3.50
N GLU A 513 3.60 -9.05 -3.81
CA GLU A 513 2.69 -8.29 -4.66
C GLU A 513 2.06 -7.15 -3.83
N PHE A 514 1.63 -6.05 -4.46
CA PHE A 514 0.90 -5.01 -3.73
C PHE A 514 -0.54 -5.44 -3.45
N PRO A 515 -1.11 -5.06 -2.30
CA PRO A 515 -2.46 -5.49 -1.94
C PRO A 515 -3.47 -4.86 -2.89
N ILE A 516 -4.47 -5.65 -3.28
CA ILE A 516 -5.61 -5.18 -4.06
C ILE A 516 -6.54 -4.30 -3.19
N PRO A 517 -7.17 -3.25 -3.74
CA PRO A 517 -8.13 -2.43 -3.00
C PRO A 517 -9.26 -3.28 -2.40
N THR A 518 -9.62 -3.02 -1.14
CA THR A 518 -10.78 -3.64 -0.46
C THR A 518 -11.93 -2.65 -0.33
N HIS A 519 -11.63 -1.35 -0.26
CA HIS A 519 -12.61 -0.28 -0.11
C HIS A 519 -12.65 0.63 -1.35
N ALA A 520 -13.86 0.93 -1.80
CA ALA A 520 -14.17 1.71 -2.98
C ALA A 520 -13.84 3.18 -2.71
N TYR A 521 -12.80 3.67 -3.34
CA TYR A 521 -12.36 5.06 -3.21
C TYR A 521 -11.60 5.50 -4.46
N ALA A 522 -12.15 6.46 -5.19
CA ALA A 522 -11.44 7.12 -6.27
C ALA A 522 -10.26 7.98 -5.77
N ALA A 523 -9.04 7.46 -5.94
CA ALA A 523 -7.81 8.25 -5.82
C ALA A 523 -7.61 9.18 -7.05
N LYS A 524 -6.47 9.87 -7.16
CA LYS A 524 -6.05 10.60 -8.38
C LYS A 524 -4.94 9.84 -9.10
N GLU A 525 -4.87 9.92 -10.43
CA GLU A 525 -3.81 9.27 -11.20
C GLU A 525 -2.55 10.12 -11.11
N HIS A 526 -1.41 9.43 -11.10
CA HIS A 526 -0.12 10.02 -10.79
C HIS A 526 0.81 9.93 -12.00
N HIS A 527 0.83 11.00 -12.80
CA HIS A 527 1.84 11.19 -13.83
C HIS A 527 3.11 11.78 -13.22
N LEU A 528 3.70 11.05 -12.28
CA LEU A 528 4.80 11.56 -11.43
C LEU A 528 6.18 11.37 -12.03
N LEU A 529 6.34 10.40 -12.93
CA LEU A 529 7.60 10.05 -13.56
C LEU A 529 7.49 10.41 -15.04
N GLN A 530 8.36 11.30 -15.52
CA GLN A 530 8.30 11.83 -16.90
C GLN A 530 9.20 11.04 -17.86
N HIS A 531 9.69 9.88 -17.46
CA HIS A 531 10.56 9.04 -18.27
C HIS A 531 9.82 7.77 -18.68
N ALA A 532 10.01 7.33 -19.93
CA ALA A 532 9.49 6.06 -20.44
C ALA A 532 7.96 5.88 -20.41
N ASP A 533 7.15 6.94 -20.40
CA ASP A 533 5.70 6.86 -20.09
C ASP A 533 5.41 6.09 -18.78
N LEU A 534 6.36 6.05 -17.83
CA LEU A 534 6.21 5.30 -16.58
C LEU A 534 5.12 5.93 -15.72
N LYS A 535 3.91 5.42 -15.84
CA LYS A 535 2.76 5.80 -15.02
C LYS A 535 2.78 4.91 -13.80
N LEU A 536 2.96 5.47 -12.62
CA LEU A 536 2.68 4.70 -11.41
C LEU A 536 1.19 4.42 -11.37
N SER A 537 0.83 3.22 -11.80
CA SER A 537 -0.54 2.76 -11.83
C SER A 537 -1.09 2.79 -10.41
N ARG A 538 -2.39 3.04 -10.31
CA ARG A 538 -3.05 2.82 -9.02
C ARG A 538 -3.20 1.33 -8.81
N SER A 539 -3.27 0.92 -7.54
CA SER A 539 -3.77 -0.42 -7.24
C SER A 539 -5.20 -0.54 -7.74
N THR A 540 -5.45 -1.57 -8.54
CA THR A 540 -6.74 -1.87 -9.13
C THR A 540 -7.06 -3.33 -8.86
N ARG A 541 -8.35 -3.65 -8.70
CA ARG A 541 -8.83 -5.03 -8.71
C ARG A 541 -8.95 -5.60 -10.13
N SER A 542 -8.91 -4.73 -11.15
CA SER A 542 -9.06 -5.14 -12.55
C SER A 542 -7.98 -6.15 -12.93
N ARG A 543 -8.44 -7.27 -13.48
CA ARG A 543 -7.57 -8.27 -14.09
C ARG A 543 -7.23 -7.96 -15.54
N ASP A 544 -7.96 -7.04 -16.17
CA ASP A 544 -7.67 -6.51 -17.50
C ASP A 544 -6.77 -5.27 -17.36
N PRO A 545 -5.47 -5.36 -17.73
CA PRO A 545 -4.54 -4.23 -17.64
C PRO A 545 -4.93 -3.07 -18.55
N ALA A 546 -5.70 -3.30 -19.62
CA ALA A 546 -6.13 -2.27 -20.55
C ALA A 546 -7.35 -1.48 -20.06
N ARG A 547 -8.05 -1.96 -19.02
CA ARG A 547 -9.30 -1.37 -18.50
C ARG A 547 -9.30 -1.30 -16.96
N PRO A 548 -8.34 -0.61 -16.33
CA PRO A 548 -8.29 -0.51 -14.88
C PRO A 548 -9.54 0.20 -14.31
N HIS A 549 -10.03 -0.28 -13.18
CA HIS A 549 -11.12 0.35 -12.41
C HIS A 549 -10.87 0.28 -10.90
N PHE A 550 -11.65 1.04 -10.14
CA PHE A 550 -11.47 1.19 -8.68
C PHE A 550 -12.61 0.59 -7.87
N PHE A 551 -13.41 -0.27 -8.51
CA PHE A 551 -14.45 -1.02 -7.82
C PHE A 551 -13.85 -1.87 -6.70
N ALA A 552 -14.55 -1.94 -5.57
CA ALA A 552 -14.15 -2.75 -4.44
C ALA A 552 -15.39 -3.30 -3.69
N PRO A 553 -15.23 -4.35 -2.86
CA PRO A 553 -16.36 -4.96 -2.16
C PRO A 553 -16.95 -4.14 -1.03
N PHE A 554 -16.17 -3.22 -0.43
CA PHE A 554 -16.62 -2.40 0.69
C PHE A 554 -16.66 -0.93 0.29
N ARG A 555 -17.57 -0.16 0.89
CA ARG A 555 -17.58 1.31 0.73
C ARG A 555 -16.40 1.94 1.46
N ALA A 556 -15.94 3.12 1.07
CA ALA A 556 -14.96 3.84 1.87
C ALA A 556 -15.49 4.15 3.28
N VAL A 557 -14.64 3.99 4.31
CA VAL A 557 -14.97 4.33 5.69
C VAL A 557 -15.07 5.85 5.84
N THR A 558 -16.27 6.33 6.20
CA THR A 558 -16.52 7.76 6.36
C THR A 558 -16.08 8.29 7.74
N VAL A 559 -16.05 9.61 7.90
CA VAL A 559 -15.83 10.24 9.21
C VAL A 559 -16.86 9.73 10.22
N ASN A 560 -18.14 9.67 9.86
CA ASN A 560 -19.18 9.19 10.78
C ASN A 560 -19.03 7.70 11.11
N ASP A 561 -18.66 6.87 10.11
CA ASP A 561 -18.35 5.46 10.38
C ASP A 561 -17.21 5.35 11.40
N ALA A 562 -16.21 6.22 11.34
CA ALA A 562 -15.05 6.16 12.23
C ALA A 562 -15.29 6.69 13.65
N ILE A 563 -16.09 7.75 13.83
CA ILE A 563 -16.17 8.46 15.14
C ILE A 563 -17.58 8.62 15.71
N GLY A 564 -18.62 8.12 15.04
CA GLY A 564 -20.02 8.34 15.41
C GLY A 564 -20.47 7.71 16.75
N ASP A 565 -19.76 6.70 17.27
CA ASP A 565 -20.02 6.04 18.55
C ASP A 565 -19.34 6.72 19.76
N LEU A 566 -18.53 7.75 19.54
CA LEU A 566 -17.79 8.43 20.60
C LEU A 566 -18.66 9.44 21.37
N PRO A 567 -18.46 9.61 22.69
CA PRO A 567 -19.26 10.52 23.51
C PRO A 567 -19.08 11.98 23.07
N ALA A 568 -20.21 12.67 22.90
CA ALA A 568 -20.23 14.05 22.43
C ALA A 568 -19.90 15.05 23.55
N PHE A 569 -19.17 16.12 23.21
CA PHE A 569 -18.99 17.29 24.07
C PHE A 569 -18.65 18.55 23.26
N ASP A 570 -19.00 19.70 23.80
CA ASP A 570 -18.69 21.01 23.23
C ASP A 570 -17.64 21.76 24.07
N TRP A 571 -16.97 22.74 23.46
CA TRP A 571 -16.18 23.72 24.21
C TRP A 571 -17.08 24.85 24.73
N ILE A 572 -16.71 25.42 25.88
CA ILE A 572 -17.34 26.62 26.42
C ILE A 572 -16.80 27.85 25.66
N ASN A 573 -17.72 28.69 25.16
CA ASN A 573 -17.35 29.92 24.47
C ASN A 573 -16.88 30.98 25.50
N PRO A 574 -15.68 31.58 25.33
CA PRO A 574 -15.21 32.62 26.22
C PRO A 574 -15.90 33.98 26.03
N HIS A 575 -16.60 34.20 24.90
CA HIS A 575 -17.32 35.45 24.60
C HIS A 575 -16.46 36.72 24.70
N GLU A 576 -15.23 36.71 24.16
CA GLU A 576 -14.36 37.90 24.17
C GLU A 576 -14.80 38.95 23.13
N LEU A 577 -15.32 38.51 21.97
CA LEU A 577 -15.71 39.40 20.88
C LEU A 577 -17.21 39.38 20.58
N ILE A 578 -17.85 38.24 20.74
CA ILE A 578 -19.28 38.04 20.51
C ILE A 578 -19.98 37.85 21.86
N PRO A 579 -20.92 38.73 22.23
CA PRO A 579 -21.71 38.58 23.45
C PRO A 579 -22.48 37.26 23.50
N ALA A 580 -22.66 36.72 24.70
CA ALA A 580 -23.44 35.50 24.91
C ALA A 580 -24.91 35.69 24.52
N THR A 581 -25.49 34.66 23.90
CA THR A 581 -26.90 34.60 23.53
C THR A 581 -27.60 33.42 24.21
N GLU A 582 -28.92 33.50 24.38
CA GLU A 582 -29.71 32.37 24.92
C GLU A 582 -29.55 31.09 24.10
N GLN A 583 -29.26 31.21 22.80
CA GLN A 583 -29.01 30.07 21.90
C GLN A 583 -27.70 29.31 22.20
N ASP A 584 -26.76 29.92 22.94
CA ASP A 584 -25.50 29.29 23.31
C ASP A 584 -25.65 28.22 24.41
N GLU A 585 -26.77 28.21 25.14
CA GLU A 585 -27.02 27.30 26.27
C GLU A 585 -27.91 26.09 25.92
N VAL A 586 -28.43 26.00 24.69
CA VAL A 586 -29.55 25.10 24.34
C VAL A 586 -29.17 23.63 24.12
N ARG A 587 -27.88 23.28 24.06
CA ARG A 587 -27.45 21.91 23.70
C ARG A 587 -27.31 21.00 24.91
N ASN A 588 -27.99 19.85 24.87
CA ASN A 588 -27.96 18.82 25.91
C ASN A 588 -26.74 17.88 25.77
N ILE A 589 -25.52 18.43 25.74
CA ILE A 589 -24.27 17.66 25.77
C ILE A 589 -23.27 18.31 26.74
N PRO A 590 -22.33 17.53 27.33
CA PRO A 590 -21.29 18.06 28.21
C PRO A 590 -20.48 19.20 27.57
N ARG A 591 -20.06 20.17 28.39
CA ARG A 591 -19.28 21.35 27.96
C ARG A 591 -18.03 21.49 28.80
N PHE A 592 -16.88 21.71 28.16
CA PHE A 592 -15.59 21.82 28.82
C PHE A 592 -14.87 23.15 28.52
N PRO A 593 -14.14 23.73 29.48
CA PRO A 593 -13.31 24.91 29.22
C PRO A 593 -12.10 24.54 28.35
N ALA A 594 -11.90 25.26 27.24
CA ALA A 594 -10.82 24.99 26.28
C ALA A 594 -9.73 26.07 26.20
N THR A 595 -9.79 27.06 27.10
CA THR A 595 -8.84 28.19 27.13
C THR A 595 -7.74 27.96 28.16
N HIS A 596 -8.15 27.80 29.42
CA HIS A 596 -7.29 27.62 30.58
C HIS A 596 -7.99 26.67 31.56
N GLY A 597 -7.24 25.75 32.15
CA GLY A 597 -7.79 24.80 33.10
C GLY A 597 -6.71 23.88 33.67
N ARG A 598 -7.02 23.20 34.77
CA ARG A 598 -6.17 22.10 35.26
C ARG A 598 -6.37 20.86 34.38
N ASP A 599 -7.63 20.54 34.09
CA ASP A 599 -8.04 19.36 33.35
C ASP A 599 -8.09 19.62 31.83
N LEU A 600 -7.92 18.56 31.05
CA LEU A 600 -8.02 18.61 29.59
C LEU A 600 -9.51 18.66 29.16
N PRO A 601 -9.85 19.42 28.10
CA PRO A 601 -11.21 19.44 27.58
C PRO A 601 -11.58 18.11 26.91
N GLY A 602 -12.56 17.41 27.48
CA GLY A 602 -13.09 16.13 27.00
C GLY A 602 -13.04 15.05 28.08
N PHE A 603 -13.02 13.79 27.65
CA PHE A 603 -13.03 12.62 28.52
C PHE A 603 -11.67 11.91 28.44
N LEU A 604 -10.89 11.95 29.52
CA LEU A 604 -9.67 11.14 29.62
C LEU A 604 -10.01 9.64 29.63
N SER A 605 -11.09 9.30 30.33
CA SER A 605 -11.72 7.99 30.36
C SER A 605 -13.22 8.22 30.48
N GLY A 606 -14.03 7.52 29.68
CA GLY A 606 -15.48 7.59 29.72
C GLY A 606 -16.13 6.43 28.98
N GLU A 607 -17.44 6.25 29.12
CA GLU A 607 -18.17 5.21 28.37
C GLU A 607 -18.35 5.65 26.90
N TYR A 608 -18.34 4.68 25.98
CA TYR A 608 -18.79 4.96 24.61
C TYR A 608 -20.25 5.45 24.63
N ALA A 609 -20.62 6.29 23.65
CA ALA A 609 -22.00 6.74 23.55
C ALA A 609 -22.95 5.59 23.22
N HIS A 610 -22.48 4.68 22.36
CA HIS A 610 -23.25 3.55 21.84
C HIS A 610 -22.34 2.32 21.63
N PRO A 611 -22.93 1.11 21.53
CA PRO A 611 -22.23 -0.04 20.95
C PRO A 611 -21.71 0.28 19.54
N PRO A 612 -20.73 -0.49 19.02
CA PRO A 612 -20.25 -0.29 17.65
C PRO A 612 -21.40 -0.33 16.65
N ILE A 613 -21.45 0.62 15.73
CA ILE A 613 -22.54 0.75 14.74
C ILE A 613 -22.16 0.18 13.36
N ASN A 614 -20.88 -0.11 13.14
CA ASN A 614 -20.35 -0.68 11.90
C ASN A 614 -19.12 -1.56 12.18
N TYR A 615 -18.66 -2.29 11.16
CA TYR A 615 -17.53 -3.21 11.29
C TYR A 615 -16.20 -2.50 11.60
N PHE A 616 -15.96 -1.30 11.05
CA PHE A 616 -14.77 -0.51 11.39
C PHE A 616 -14.66 -0.30 12.90
N GLN A 617 -15.71 0.24 13.53
CA GLN A 617 -15.77 0.46 14.99
C GLN A 617 -15.63 -0.84 15.77
N LYS A 618 -16.25 -1.93 15.30
CA LYS A 618 -16.12 -3.24 15.93
C LYS A 618 -14.67 -3.73 15.92
N PHE A 619 -13.96 -3.54 14.81
CA PHE A 619 -12.56 -3.92 14.66
C PHE A 619 -11.65 -3.07 15.55
N ILE A 620 -11.75 -1.74 15.49
CA ILE A 620 -10.87 -0.87 16.29
C ILE A 620 -11.14 -0.98 17.79
N ARG A 621 -12.35 -1.36 18.21
CA ARG A 621 -12.70 -1.57 19.63
C ARG A 621 -12.43 -2.99 20.13
N GLU A 622 -11.86 -3.89 19.32
CA GLU A 622 -11.55 -5.26 19.75
C GLU A 622 -10.65 -5.22 20.99
N GLY A 623 -11.08 -5.86 22.08
CA GLY A 623 -10.37 -5.87 23.37
C GLY A 623 -10.73 -4.73 24.33
N MET A 624 -11.60 -3.79 23.96
CA MET A 624 -12.03 -2.70 24.84
C MET A 624 -13.23 -3.09 25.72
N ASN A 625 -13.24 -2.62 26.97
CA ASN A 625 -14.31 -2.88 27.96
C ASN A 625 -15.41 -1.80 27.95
N GLU A 626 -15.91 -1.40 26.78
CA GLU A 626 -16.90 -0.31 26.62
C GLU A 626 -16.45 1.06 27.18
N ILE A 627 -15.16 1.22 27.45
CA ILE A 627 -14.54 2.47 27.89
C ILE A 627 -13.72 3.04 26.73
N VAL A 628 -13.92 4.32 26.44
CA VAL A 628 -13.06 5.10 25.58
C VAL A 628 -12.03 5.87 26.41
N GLU A 629 -10.78 5.79 26.00
CA GLU A 629 -9.68 6.56 26.59
C GLU A 629 -9.17 7.64 25.61
N GLU A 630 -8.55 8.68 26.17
CA GLU A 630 -7.88 9.77 25.41
C GLU A 630 -8.81 10.55 24.47
N HIS A 631 -10.11 10.63 24.81
CA HIS A 631 -11.09 11.41 24.06
C HIS A 631 -11.07 12.89 24.49
N VAL A 632 -9.90 13.50 24.34
CA VAL A 632 -9.58 14.86 24.79
C VAL A 632 -9.01 15.72 23.67
N THR A 633 -9.08 17.04 23.85
CA THR A 633 -8.52 18.05 22.94
C THR A 633 -7.44 18.90 23.64
N PRO A 634 -6.51 19.55 22.92
CA PRO A 634 -5.63 20.54 23.51
C PRO A 634 -6.38 21.85 23.80
N MET A 635 -5.86 22.64 24.74
CA MET A 635 -6.34 24.00 25.02
C MET A 635 -5.75 25.03 24.03
N PHE A 636 -6.47 26.12 23.78
CA PHE A 636 -6.09 27.19 22.85
C PHE A 636 -6.31 28.58 23.44
N SER A 637 -5.88 29.63 22.72
CA SER A 637 -6.24 31.00 23.11
C SER A 637 -7.76 31.22 23.00
N PRO A 638 -8.34 32.12 23.81
CA PRO A 638 -9.78 32.44 23.77
C PRO A 638 -10.29 32.72 22.37
N LEU A 639 -9.56 33.51 21.58
CA LEU A 639 -9.92 33.81 20.20
C LEU A 639 -9.99 32.58 19.27
N ILE A 640 -9.14 31.57 19.46
CA ILE A 640 -9.21 30.32 18.66
C ILE A 640 -10.45 29.52 19.06
N VAL A 641 -10.76 29.48 20.36
CA VAL A 641 -11.93 28.78 20.89
C VAL A 641 -13.21 29.44 20.38
N GLU A 642 -13.32 30.77 20.51
CA GLU A 642 -14.47 31.53 20.05
C GLU A 642 -14.67 31.42 18.53
N ARG A 643 -13.59 31.47 17.73
CA ARG A 643 -13.64 31.21 16.28
C ARG A 643 -14.18 29.81 15.96
N THR A 644 -13.64 28.79 16.62
CA THR A 644 -14.02 27.38 16.42
C THR A 644 -15.51 27.17 16.68
N ILE A 645 -16.01 27.71 17.77
CA ILE A 645 -17.40 27.55 18.20
C ILE A 645 -18.38 28.23 17.25
N ASN A 646 -18.01 29.39 16.70
CA ASN A 646 -18.86 30.22 15.87
C ASN A 646 -18.82 29.89 14.36
N VAL A 647 -18.01 28.91 13.93
CA VAL A 647 -18.14 28.36 12.58
C VAL A 647 -19.49 27.63 12.48
N PRO A 648 -20.32 27.90 11.45
CA PRO A 648 -21.62 27.25 11.32
C PRO A 648 -21.57 25.72 11.36
N MET A 649 -22.62 25.09 11.92
CA MET A 649 -22.77 23.63 12.03
C MET A 649 -23.20 23.00 10.69
N LYS A 650 -22.42 23.25 9.63
CA LYS A 650 -22.66 22.74 8.28
C LYS A 650 -21.38 22.05 7.77
N PRO A 651 -21.48 20.86 7.15
CA PRO A 651 -20.34 20.22 6.49
C PRO A 651 -19.62 21.18 5.53
N GLY A 652 -18.30 21.27 5.64
CA GLY A 652 -17.48 22.16 4.80
C GLY A 652 -17.54 23.65 5.16
N ALA A 653 -18.24 24.06 6.21
CA ALA A 653 -18.16 25.43 6.73
C ALA A 653 -16.75 25.73 7.23
N SER A 654 -16.31 26.98 7.06
CA SER A 654 -14.98 27.47 7.42
C SER A 654 -15.07 28.77 8.21
N LEU A 655 -13.92 29.37 8.57
CA LEU A 655 -13.90 30.69 9.19
C LEU A 655 -14.54 31.79 8.31
N GLN A 656 -14.59 31.61 6.99
CA GLN A 656 -15.25 32.57 6.08
C GLN A 656 -16.75 32.69 6.35
N ASP A 657 -17.35 31.62 6.87
CA ASP A 657 -18.79 31.52 7.13
C ASP A 657 -19.16 31.96 8.57
N ALA A 658 -18.16 32.22 9.42
CA ALA A 658 -18.36 32.73 10.76
C ALA A 658 -18.69 34.25 10.75
N PRO A 659 -19.18 34.83 11.87
CA PRO A 659 -19.40 36.27 11.99
C PRO A 659 -18.15 37.09 11.66
N VAL A 660 -18.35 38.22 10.97
CA VAL A 660 -17.26 39.05 10.40
C VAL A 660 -16.29 39.56 11.48
N GLN A 661 -16.77 39.77 12.70
CA GLN A 661 -15.98 40.19 13.86
C GLN A 661 -14.85 39.19 14.20
N LEU A 662 -15.03 37.91 13.85
CA LEU A 662 -14.07 36.84 14.12
C LEU A 662 -13.09 36.60 12.96
N HIS A 663 -13.29 37.25 11.81
CA HIS A 663 -12.46 37.02 10.63
C HIS A 663 -11.01 37.41 10.86
N LEU A 664 -10.10 36.69 10.20
CA LEU A 664 -8.70 37.10 10.09
C LEU A 664 -8.57 38.22 9.05
N GLU A 665 -7.50 39.01 9.12
CA GLU A 665 -7.17 40.01 8.07
C GLU A 665 -7.28 39.39 6.67
N LYS A 666 -7.82 40.14 5.68
CA LYS A 666 -8.19 39.64 4.34
C LYS A 666 -7.12 38.80 3.62
N LYS A 667 -5.81 39.04 3.88
CA LYS A 667 -4.69 38.26 3.29
C LYS A 667 -4.54 36.84 3.87
N LYS A 668 -5.18 36.52 5.00
CA LYS A 668 -5.10 35.24 5.71
C LYS A 668 -6.40 34.42 5.65
N LEU A 669 -7.47 34.94 5.04
CA LEU A 669 -8.78 34.29 5.00
C LEU A 669 -8.88 33.25 3.86
N LEU A 670 -8.09 32.17 3.94
CA LEU A 670 -8.19 31.06 3.00
C LEU A 670 -9.44 30.19 3.32
N PRO A 671 -10.12 29.62 2.32
CA PRO A 671 -11.36 28.84 2.51
C PRO A 671 -11.18 27.51 3.26
N VAL A 672 -9.96 27.18 3.67
CA VAL A 672 -9.58 25.90 4.29
C VAL A 672 -9.18 26.03 5.77
N ILE A 673 -9.27 27.22 6.36
CA ILE A 673 -8.92 27.46 7.77
C ILE A 673 -10.20 27.29 8.61
N TYR A 674 -10.10 26.63 9.77
CA TYR A 674 -11.25 26.21 10.58
C TYR A 674 -12.29 25.42 9.78
N LEU A 675 -11.85 24.54 8.86
CA LEU A 675 -12.80 23.77 8.06
C LEU A 675 -13.47 22.65 8.88
N ARG A 676 -14.79 22.59 8.82
CA ARG A 676 -15.63 21.54 9.39
C ARG A 676 -15.65 20.28 8.53
N LEU A 677 -15.44 19.14 9.18
CA LEU A 677 -15.48 17.83 8.55
C LEU A 677 -16.86 17.54 7.95
N ASN A 678 -16.87 16.71 6.91
CA ASN A 678 -18.08 16.15 6.34
C ASN A 678 -18.26 14.73 6.89
N PRO A 679 -19.40 14.42 7.56
CA PRO A 679 -19.60 13.10 8.16
C PRO A 679 -19.62 11.97 7.11
N ASN A 680 -20.02 12.28 5.87
CA ASN A 680 -20.22 11.29 4.80
C ASN A 680 -19.01 11.15 3.86
N GLN A 681 -17.85 11.69 4.23
CA GLN A 681 -16.61 11.58 3.45
C GLN A 681 -15.49 11.05 4.34
N CYS A 682 -14.41 10.53 3.74
CA CYS A 682 -13.20 10.22 4.49
C CYS A 682 -12.57 11.49 5.08
N PHE A 683 -11.81 11.33 6.16
CA PHE A 683 -10.91 12.37 6.62
C PHE A 683 -9.91 12.77 5.53
N ARG A 684 -9.52 14.04 5.54
CA ARG A 684 -8.34 14.49 4.79
C ARG A 684 -7.07 14.04 5.52
N THR A 685 -5.93 14.09 4.82
CA THR A 685 -4.65 13.65 5.36
C THR A 685 -4.36 14.23 6.74
N ALA A 686 -4.14 13.36 7.73
CA ALA A 686 -3.73 13.72 9.08
C ALA A 686 -2.39 14.46 9.04
N LEU A 687 -2.40 15.69 9.55
CA LEU A 687 -1.22 16.53 9.66
C LEU A 687 -0.69 16.52 11.08
N THR A 688 0.59 16.83 11.24
CA THR A 688 1.27 16.86 12.55
C THR A 688 0.91 18.05 13.42
N HIS A 689 0.28 19.09 12.85
CA HIS A 689 -0.14 20.29 13.55
C HIS A 689 -1.65 20.27 13.84
N CYS A 690 -2.00 20.37 15.12
CA CYS A 690 -3.38 20.25 15.62
C CYS A 690 -4.13 21.58 15.79
N SER A 691 -3.64 22.69 15.19
CA SER A 691 -4.28 24.00 15.33
C SER A 691 -5.24 24.28 14.18
N PRO A 692 -6.51 24.65 14.44
CA PRO A 692 -7.48 24.97 13.39
C PRO A 692 -7.19 26.29 12.68
N ALA A 693 -6.23 27.08 13.17
CA ALA A 693 -5.79 28.35 12.59
C ALA A 693 -4.73 28.21 11.48
N VAL A 694 -4.34 26.99 11.13
CA VAL A 694 -3.28 26.72 10.16
C VAL A 694 -3.88 26.36 8.81
N LYS A 695 -3.17 26.67 7.71
CA LYS A 695 -3.63 26.26 6.38
C LYS A 695 -3.75 24.73 6.31
N ASN A 696 -4.83 24.24 5.71
CA ASN A 696 -5.15 22.81 5.59
C ASN A 696 -5.42 22.10 6.93
N SER A 697 -5.71 22.83 8.02
CA SER A 697 -6.19 22.20 9.26
C SER A 697 -7.69 21.88 9.14
N TYR A 698 -7.99 20.64 8.80
CA TYR A 698 -9.35 20.10 8.68
C TYR A 698 -9.74 19.44 10.00
N LEU A 699 -9.92 20.26 11.04
CA LEU A 699 -9.95 19.75 12.42
C LEU A 699 -11.28 19.96 13.11
N LEU A 700 -12.22 20.75 12.57
CA LEU A 700 -13.49 20.97 13.27
C LEU A 700 -14.41 19.74 13.15
N HIS A 701 -14.93 19.29 14.29
CA HIS A 701 -15.86 18.17 14.36
C HIS A 701 -17.14 18.46 13.56
N TYR A 702 -17.75 17.48 12.90
CA TYR A 702 -18.90 17.75 12.02
C TYR A 702 -20.17 18.19 12.78
N SER A 703 -20.39 17.68 13.99
CA SER A 703 -21.59 17.97 14.81
C SER A 703 -21.31 18.63 16.16
N GLN A 704 -20.04 18.93 16.49
CA GLN A 704 -19.65 19.46 17.82
C GLN A 704 -18.89 20.79 17.67
N LYS A 705 -19.04 21.69 18.66
CA LYS A 705 -18.42 23.03 18.71
C LYS A 705 -16.99 22.95 19.25
N ARG A 706 -16.16 22.09 18.64
CA ARG A 706 -14.75 21.84 19.01
C ARG A 706 -13.95 21.30 17.82
N ILE A 707 -12.64 21.17 17.99
CA ILE A 707 -11.83 20.34 17.11
C ILE A 707 -12.00 18.84 17.43
N ILE A 708 -11.54 17.98 16.53
CA ILE A 708 -11.46 16.54 16.76
C ILE A 708 -10.50 16.21 17.91
N THR A 709 -10.75 15.15 18.67
CA THR A 709 -9.93 14.67 19.82
C THR A 709 -8.72 13.84 19.40
N VAL A 710 -7.85 13.51 20.36
CA VAL A 710 -6.76 12.53 20.15
C VAL A 710 -7.31 11.18 19.71
N ARG A 711 -8.33 10.64 20.40
CA ARG A 711 -9.00 9.39 20.01
C ARG A 711 -9.59 9.44 18.60
N GLU A 712 -10.36 10.48 18.26
CA GLU A 712 -10.90 10.66 16.90
C GLU A 712 -9.80 10.73 15.84
N PHE A 713 -8.68 11.39 16.16
CA PHE A 713 -7.52 11.49 15.29
C PHE A 713 -6.74 10.16 15.17
N SER A 714 -6.69 9.36 16.22
CA SER A 714 -6.10 8.01 16.19
C SER A 714 -6.89 7.07 15.29
N ARG A 715 -8.24 7.09 15.39
CA ARG A 715 -9.15 6.34 14.52
C ARG A 715 -9.06 6.80 13.07
N CYS A 716 -8.78 8.09 12.83
CA CYS A 716 -8.50 8.62 11.49
C CYS A 716 -7.34 7.88 10.78
N GLN A 717 -6.34 7.43 11.54
CA GLN A 717 -5.21 6.59 11.06
C GLN A 717 -5.48 5.09 11.18
N GLY A 718 -6.63 4.69 11.73
CA GLY A 718 -7.04 3.30 11.96
C GLY A 718 -6.31 2.62 13.12
N PHE A 719 -5.74 3.38 14.07
CA PHE A 719 -5.22 2.76 15.30
C PHE A 719 -6.35 2.09 16.08
N PRO A 720 -6.11 0.91 16.68
CA PRO A 720 -7.02 0.33 17.66
C PRO A 720 -7.24 1.26 18.85
N ASP A 721 -8.41 1.16 19.48
CA ASP A 721 -8.79 2.00 20.60
C ASP A 721 -7.98 1.72 21.87
N TRP A 722 -7.42 0.51 22.02
CA TRP A 722 -6.49 0.19 23.12
C TRP A 722 -5.12 0.86 22.96
N TYR A 723 -4.81 1.41 21.78
CA TYR A 723 -3.54 2.08 21.54
C TYR A 723 -3.50 3.41 22.31
N THR A 724 -2.49 3.58 23.14
CA THR A 724 -2.31 4.69 24.09
C THR A 724 -1.26 5.67 23.59
N PHE A 725 -1.52 6.98 23.65
CA PHE A 725 -0.61 8.04 23.20
C PHE A 725 -0.21 9.04 24.30
N LEU A 726 -1.00 9.15 25.37
CA LEU A 726 -0.82 10.08 26.47
C LEU A 726 -0.26 9.36 27.69
N LYS A 727 0.66 10.02 28.39
CA LYS A 727 1.17 9.52 29.67
C LYS A 727 0.36 10.09 30.82
N ALA A 728 0.13 9.26 31.84
CA ALA A 728 -0.58 9.65 33.06
C ALA A 728 0.11 10.79 33.86
N GLU A 729 1.36 11.13 33.54
CA GLU A 729 2.17 12.08 34.31
C GLU A 729 2.30 13.49 33.66
N TYR A 730 1.95 13.66 32.37
CA TYR A 730 2.29 14.87 31.58
C TYR A 730 1.18 15.42 30.66
N PHE A 731 -0.05 15.55 31.15
CA PHE A 731 -1.25 15.78 30.33
C PHE A 731 -1.27 16.97 29.34
N LYS A 732 -0.67 18.13 29.62
CA LYS A 732 -0.89 19.34 28.78
C LYS A 732 -0.03 19.40 27.51
N GLU A 733 1.27 19.14 27.61
CA GLU A 733 2.15 19.16 26.44
C GLU A 733 1.99 17.89 25.59
N ASP A 734 1.61 16.78 26.21
CA ASP A 734 1.49 15.48 25.56
C ASP A 734 0.36 15.40 24.54
N VAL A 735 -0.75 16.11 24.74
CA VAL A 735 -1.83 16.11 23.75
C VAL A 735 -1.33 16.59 22.39
N ARG A 736 -0.59 17.71 22.34
CA ARG A 736 -0.05 18.20 21.05
C ARG A 736 0.97 17.23 20.45
N ARG A 737 1.73 16.53 21.28
CA ARG A 737 2.68 15.49 20.86
C ARG A 737 1.95 14.27 20.29
N ALA A 738 0.83 13.85 20.87
CA ALA A 738 -0.01 12.77 20.35
C ALA A 738 -0.48 13.06 18.92
N TYR A 739 -1.00 14.27 18.62
CA TYR A 739 -1.33 14.62 17.22
C TYR A 739 -0.11 14.59 16.29
N LYS A 740 1.07 15.01 16.75
CA LYS A 740 2.30 14.90 15.94
C LYS A 740 2.63 13.44 15.64
N GLN A 741 2.58 12.58 16.66
CA GLN A 741 2.84 11.14 16.56
C GLN A 741 1.85 10.46 15.61
N ILE A 742 0.55 10.64 15.84
CA ILE A 742 -0.53 10.10 15.00
C ILE A 742 -0.41 10.64 13.57
N GLY A 743 -0.15 11.94 13.38
CA GLY A 743 -0.01 12.55 12.05
C GLY A 743 1.19 12.04 11.24
N ASN A 744 2.26 11.63 11.92
CA ASN A 744 3.45 11.03 11.29
C ASN A 744 3.23 9.55 10.93
N ALA A 745 2.39 8.84 11.67
CA ALA A 745 2.18 7.41 11.48
C ALA A 745 1.72 7.04 10.05
N VAL A 746 2.08 5.83 9.66
CA VAL A 746 1.46 5.12 8.53
C VAL A 746 0.07 4.65 8.99
N PRO A 747 -0.98 4.79 8.16
CA PRO A 747 -2.29 4.23 8.48
C PRO A 747 -2.19 2.73 8.74
N VAL A 748 -2.66 2.28 9.90
CA VAL A 748 -2.57 0.88 10.34
C VAL A 748 -3.25 -0.07 9.34
N PRO A 749 -4.44 0.23 8.77
CA PRO A 749 -5.07 -0.66 7.79
C PRO A 749 -4.27 -0.84 6.48
N LEU A 750 -3.54 0.19 6.05
CA LEU A 750 -2.65 0.09 4.89
C LEU A 750 -1.46 -0.83 5.20
N ALA A 751 -0.86 -0.67 6.38
CA ALA A 751 0.24 -1.51 6.82
C ALA A 751 -0.19 -2.97 7.04
N PHE A 752 -1.42 -3.20 7.52
CA PHE A 752 -2.04 -4.53 7.59
C PHE A 752 -2.20 -5.18 6.22
N ALA A 753 -2.71 -4.45 5.24
CA ALA A 753 -2.82 -4.96 3.87
C ALA A 753 -1.44 -5.32 3.26
N LEU A 754 -0.40 -4.54 3.58
CA LEU A 754 0.99 -4.86 3.20
C LEU A 754 1.50 -6.14 3.90
N GLY A 755 1.18 -6.33 5.19
CA GLY A 755 1.48 -7.55 5.93
C GLY A 755 0.80 -8.79 5.34
N GLN A 756 -0.46 -8.67 4.89
CA GLN A 756 -1.14 -9.76 4.17
C GLN A 756 -0.44 -10.10 2.84
N SER A 757 -0.06 -9.08 2.06
CA SER A 757 0.74 -9.27 0.84
C SER A 757 2.08 -9.98 1.10
N LEU A 758 2.72 -9.70 2.23
CA LEU A 758 3.93 -10.40 2.66
C LEU A 758 3.62 -11.87 2.97
N SER A 759 2.53 -12.15 3.70
CA SER A 759 2.12 -13.53 4.02
C SER A 759 1.90 -14.39 2.77
N ASP A 760 1.27 -13.84 1.73
CA ASP A 760 1.07 -14.53 0.44
C ASP A 760 2.42 -14.94 -0.17
N ALA A 761 3.43 -14.05 -0.11
CA ALA A 761 4.77 -14.34 -0.62
C ALA A 761 5.52 -15.40 0.20
N LEU A 762 5.34 -15.39 1.53
CA LEU A 762 5.94 -16.38 2.43
C LEU A 762 5.41 -17.78 2.17
N VAL A 763 4.08 -17.91 2.07
CA VAL A 763 3.42 -19.19 1.78
C VAL A 763 3.83 -19.73 0.41
N VAL A 764 3.99 -18.86 -0.60
CA VAL A 764 4.51 -19.28 -1.91
C VAL A 764 5.94 -19.85 -1.81
N ASN A 765 6.82 -19.20 -1.04
CA ASN A 765 8.18 -19.70 -0.85
C ASN A 765 8.22 -21.01 -0.07
N TRP A 766 7.43 -21.10 1.00
CA TRP A 766 7.33 -22.33 1.79
C TRP A 766 6.84 -23.49 0.95
N ASN A 767 5.76 -23.32 0.18
CA ASN A 767 5.26 -24.34 -0.74
C ASN A 767 6.29 -24.78 -1.79
N ARG A 768 7.15 -23.87 -2.27
CA ARG A 768 8.26 -24.22 -3.16
C ARG A 768 9.28 -25.12 -2.45
N SER A 769 9.70 -24.74 -1.25
CA SER A 769 10.67 -25.52 -0.45
C SER A 769 10.15 -26.92 -0.08
N GLN A 770 8.86 -27.06 0.23
CA GLN A 770 8.25 -28.36 0.56
C GLN A 770 8.25 -29.32 -0.65
N ARG A 771 8.09 -28.80 -1.87
CA ARG A 771 8.16 -29.61 -3.10
C ARG A 771 9.57 -30.09 -3.40
N GLU A 772 10.58 -29.28 -3.13
CA GLU A 772 11.98 -29.66 -3.30
C GLU A 772 12.41 -30.77 -2.32
N LEU A 773 11.83 -30.78 -1.11
CA LEU A 773 12.09 -31.78 -0.07
C LEU A 773 11.32 -33.10 -0.27
N SER A 774 10.30 -33.14 -1.12
CA SER A 774 9.51 -34.33 -1.45
C SER A 774 9.63 -34.69 -2.94
N PRO A 775 10.75 -35.27 -3.38
CA PRO A 775 10.96 -35.66 -4.79
C PRO A 775 10.05 -36.79 -5.29
N ASP A 776 9.21 -37.41 -4.44
CA ASP A 776 8.30 -38.50 -4.79
C ASP A 776 6.83 -38.03 -4.92
N ILE A 777 6.50 -37.23 -5.95
CA ILE A 777 5.14 -37.14 -6.52
C ILE A 777 5.22 -37.05 -8.04
#